data_AF-A0AAW3J1S7-F1
#
_entry.id   AF-A0AAW3J1S7-F1
#
_cell.length_a   1.000
_cell.length_b   1.000
_cell.length_c   1.000
_cell.angle_alpha   90.00
_cell.angle_beta   90.00
_cell.angle_gamma   90.00
#
_symmetry.space_group_name_H-M   'P 1'
#
loop_
_entity.id
_entity.type
_entity.pdbx_description
1 polymer ?
#
loop_
_entity_poly.entity_id
_entity_poly.type
_entity_poly.pdbx_seq_one_letter_code
_entity_poly.pdbx_strand_id
1 'polypeptide(L)'
;GISIIASVLLSQNLAALPAGGKFIHGSGSISKNGNTMTIKGNNKNHVIAWGGGFNIAKGETVNFNGSGKAFLNLDYSNKASKIRGTLNGGGNNIYLVNPSGVLIGEGGKVNNVGRFVASTSSLDKALTQFVNAAKQNGDQNAVYFSPVFSRGSLKGNVINMGTINANNIMLVGNVVRNLTSNGTKDVQGKYNNGSGANSLHIIGNKIFLDVEGVQNKKNIRLTGTNDVLNSTPKITVQMAMSTFRANGHKDWITKDYSIDGSQFGNGSYYVDRIITIGSTGGWNDFANAWNNNTGLTRQIEEFKLISNLDFKGVNFESVGKPQGAGFNKIFNGNGYKMLNITLDNNDASNNGGITIAGVFNKIGGGTIKNLTIDTINANINASADTIYLGGLAGQINGGTINNVTVNNIDLQGRMENTHASSWTNDNGYVGGFAGVISNNGNISINNVVLNNIKNLYLYSNQFTGSTMFVGGFAGRIANANGNSKTTINNVILNKIGILQNDVVTGMAANANIAVAGFVTELGSGNSISNASLYFDENTKFIPASVRDHNSDSRNRSKTFYYHTNGLGSSLSKINIYYNTKYTDTRYGPSADVGYNIVRINGQDRLYYTANGVINGIRNTALRGEIADGHYGSQDVNFYHYDAVSNDKGFEGEVKAWYPNITVSNYNYSWVKQERISNTYPMNSSLNTKDDYTTLINTYLPQIIDDILEANYGVTIEN
;
A
#
# COMPACT_ATOMS: atom_id res chain seq x y z
N GLY A 1 42.93 -33.09 27.76
CA GLY A 1 41.86 -32.08 27.89
C GLY A 1 42.09 -30.82 27.05
N ILE A 2 42.16 -30.92 25.71
CA ILE A 2 42.20 -29.73 24.81
C ILE A 2 41.04 -29.77 23.78
N SER A 3 40.29 -30.88 23.69
CA SER A 3 39.38 -31.13 22.56
C SER A 3 38.00 -30.45 22.61
N ILE A 4 37.56 -29.90 23.75
CA ILE A 4 36.14 -29.49 23.94
C ILE A 4 35.94 -27.99 24.15
N ILE A 5 36.86 -27.29 24.83
CA ILE A 5 36.98 -25.82 24.70
C ILE A 5 37.20 -25.50 23.22
N ALA A 6 37.96 -26.34 22.52
CA ALA A 6 38.08 -26.31 21.08
C ALA A 6 36.77 -26.66 20.33
N SER A 7 35.98 -27.67 20.71
CA SER A 7 34.74 -27.99 19.97
C SER A 7 33.61 -26.97 20.18
N VAL A 8 33.55 -26.33 21.36
CA VAL A 8 32.59 -25.27 21.69
C VAL A 8 33.02 -23.92 21.11
N LEU A 9 34.33 -23.62 21.00
CA LEU A 9 34.82 -22.38 20.38
C LEU A 9 35.20 -22.47 18.87
N LEU A 10 35.56 -23.64 18.32
CA LEU A 10 36.05 -23.81 16.93
C LEU A 10 35.01 -24.35 15.93
N SER A 11 33.79 -24.74 16.33
CA SER A 11 32.76 -25.13 15.36
C SER A 11 31.95 -23.93 14.85
N GLN A 12 32.63 -22.94 14.25
CA GLN A 12 31.98 -21.77 13.67
C GLN A 12 31.34 -22.01 12.29
N ASN A 13 31.32 -23.25 11.79
CA ASN A 13 30.61 -23.61 10.57
C ASN A 13 29.10 -23.73 10.86
N LEU A 14 28.26 -23.07 10.06
CA LEU A 14 26.80 -23.27 10.10
C LEU A 14 26.51 -24.73 9.73
N ALA A 15 26.38 -25.59 10.73
CA ALA A 15 25.96 -26.96 10.54
C ALA A 15 24.52 -27.00 10.00
N ALA A 16 24.24 -27.97 9.11
CA ALA A 16 22.91 -28.16 8.55
C ALA A 16 21.88 -28.57 9.63
N LEU A 17 22.31 -29.32 10.64
CA LEU A 17 21.55 -29.68 11.85
C LEU A 17 22.12 -28.94 13.07
N PRO A 18 21.43 -28.94 14.22
CA PRO A 18 21.98 -28.38 15.46
C PRO A 18 23.33 -29.03 15.80
N ALA A 19 24.27 -28.26 16.33
CA ALA A 19 25.65 -28.71 16.54
C ALA A 19 26.19 -28.38 17.94
N GLY A 20 27.01 -29.29 18.48
CA GLY A 20 27.64 -29.12 19.80
C GLY A 20 26.64 -29.13 20.96
N GLY A 21 25.56 -29.91 20.86
CA GLY A 21 24.54 -30.03 21.89
C GLY A 21 25.00 -30.84 23.10
N LYS A 22 24.79 -30.30 24.31
CA LYS A 22 25.00 -31.03 25.57
C LYS A 22 23.88 -30.74 26.57
N PHE A 23 23.37 -31.78 27.22
CA PHE A 23 22.47 -31.62 28.37
C PHE A 23 23.24 -31.03 29.54
N ILE A 24 22.77 -29.91 30.08
CA ILE A 24 23.34 -29.22 31.26
C ILE A 24 22.37 -29.16 32.45
N HIS A 25 21.14 -29.65 32.24
CA HIS A 25 20.15 -29.92 33.28
C HIS A 25 19.23 -31.04 32.79
N GLY A 26 18.96 -32.02 33.66
CA GLY A 26 18.36 -33.29 33.25
C GLY A 26 19.33 -34.14 32.40
N SER A 27 18.92 -35.35 32.04
CA SER A 27 19.72 -36.26 31.21
C SER A 27 18.97 -36.70 29.96
N GLY A 28 19.71 -37.20 28.97
CA GLY A 28 19.15 -37.64 27.72
C GLY A 28 20.21 -38.05 26.71
N SER A 29 19.77 -38.26 25.47
CA SER A 29 20.64 -38.58 24.32
C SER A 29 20.33 -37.69 23.14
N ILE A 30 21.37 -37.36 22.37
CA ILE A 30 21.31 -36.66 21.09
C ILE A 30 21.99 -37.58 20.09
N SER A 31 21.25 -38.03 19.08
CA SER A 31 21.75 -38.93 18.04
C SER A 31 21.49 -38.34 16.67
N LYS A 32 22.38 -38.61 15.72
CA LYS A 32 22.25 -38.17 14.33
C LYS A 32 22.30 -39.38 13.42
N ASN A 33 21.33 -39.49 12.51
CA ASN A 33 21.30 -40.47 11.44
C ASN A 33 20.98 -39.76 10.12
N GLY A 34 21.97 -39.63 9.25
CA GLY A 34 21.86 -38.86 8.01
C GLY A 34 21.41 -37.42 8.28
N ASN A 35 20.28 -37.05 7.65
CA ASN A 35 19.67 -35.73 7.75
C ASN A 35 18.68 -35.60 8.93
N THR A 36 18.66 -36.57 9.83
CA THR A 36 17.76 -36.58 11.00
C THR A 36 18.56 -36.58 12.29
N MET A 37 18.25 -35.64 13.18
CA MET A 37 18.68 -35.64 14.57
C MET A 37 17.53 -36.07 15.47
N THR A 38 17.78 -36.96 16.41
CA THR A 38 16.81 -37.40 17.43
C THR A 38 17.33 -37.02 18.82
N ILE A 39 16.50 -36.30 19.57
CA ILE A 39 16.75 -35.86 20.94
C ILE A 39 15.76 -36.59 21.85
N LYS A 40 16.26 -37.35 22.82
CA LYS A 40 15.44 -38.05 23.82
C LYS A 40 15.87 -37.61 25.21
N GLY A 41 14.96 -36.96 25.94
CA GLY A 41 15.16 -36.62 27.34
C GLY A 41 14.64 -37.73 28.27
N ASN A 42 15.30 -37.96 29.40
CA ASN A 42 14.89 -38.94 30.41
C ASN A 42 14.03 -38.31 31.51
N ASN A 43 14.21 -37.01 31.78
CA ASN A 43 13.51 -36.27 32.81
C ASN A 43 12.22 -35.60 32.27
N LYS A 44 11.60 -34.77 33.11
CA LYS A 44 10.47 -33.91 32.70
C LYS A 44 10.97 -32.59 32.11
N ASN A 45 12.01 -32.00 32.70
CA ASN A 45 12.57 -30.71 32.29
C ASN A 45 14.06 -30.86 31.92
N HIS A 46 14.45 -30.29 30.77
CA HIS A 46 15.81 -30.40 30.24
C HIS A 46 16.32 -29.06 29.75
N VAL A 47 17.62 -28.85 29.92
CA VAL A 47 18.34 -27.74 29.28
C VAL A 47 19.46 -28.31 28.42
N ILE A 48 19.50 -27.90 27.15
CA ILE A 48 20.52 -28.28 26.18
C ILE A 48 21.24 -27.02 25.71
N ALA A 49 22.56 -26.98 25.91
CA ALA A 49 23.43 -25.92 25.39
C ALA A 49 23.99 -26.33 24.02
N TRP A 50 23.90 -25.46 23.03
CA TRP A 50 24.34 -25.69 21.65
C TRP A 50 25.50 -24.75 21.29
N GLY A 51 26.74 -25.25 21.30
CA GLY A 51 27.92 -24.45 20.99
C GLY A 51 28.08 -24.09 19.50
N GLY A 52 27.72 -25.01 18.60
CA GLY A 52 27.76 -24.79 17.15
C GLY A 52 26.44 -24.25 16.56
N GLY A 53 25.46 -24.00 17.43
CA GLY A 53 24.19 -23.37 17.13
C GLY A 53 23.05 -24.33 16.80
N PHE A 54 21.83 -23.80 16.83
CA PHE A 54 20.59 -24.53 16.59
C PHE A 54 20.02 -24.18 15.21
N ASN A 55 20.53 -24.86 14.18
CA ASN A 55 20.09 -24.67 12.80
C ASN A 55 19.44 -25.95 12.26
N ILE A 56 18.43 -25.80 11.42
CA ILE A 56 17.79 -26.93 10.72
C ILE A 56 17.66 -26.50 9.26
N ALA A 57 18.57 -26.92 8.40
CA ALA A 57 18.58 -26.58 6.98
C ALA A 57 17.42 -27.26 6.22
N LYS A 58 17.17 -26.81 4.99
CA LYS A 58 16.15 -27.41 4.13
C LYS A 58 16.49 -28.89 3.88
N GLY A 59 15.52 -29.79 4.13
CA GLY A 59 15.71 -31.24 4.01
C GLY A 59 16.19 -31.92 5.30
N GLU A 60 16.60 -31.15 6.31
CA GLU A 60 17.00 -31.66 7.62
C GLU A 60 15.80 -31.77 8.57
N THR A 61 15.87 -32.71 9.52
CA THR A 61 14.83 -32.96 10.52
C THR A 61 15.40 -33.10 11.93
N VAL A 62 14.77 -32.46 12.91
CA VAL A 62 15.03 -32.68 14.35
C VAL A 62 13.78 -33.24 15.00
N ASN A 63 13.90 -34.39 15.66
CA ASN A 63 12.82 -35.07 16.37
C ASN A 63 13.08 -35.04 17.88
N PHE A 64 12.17 -34.44 18.64
CA PHE A 64 12.12 -34.59 20.10
C PHE A 64 11.19 -35.75 20.45
N ASN A 65 11.75 -36.79 21.07
CA ASN A 65 11.03 -38.01 21.44
C ASN A 65 10.39 -37.92 22.83
N GLY A 66 9.29 -38.66 23.01
CA GLY A 66 8.42 -38.57 24.19
C GLY A 66 7.39 -37.46 24.03
N SER A 67 6.53 -37.27 25.05
CA SER A 67 5.49 -36.23 25.08
C SER A 67 5.39 -35.63 26.48
N GLY A 68 4.90 -34.39 26.57
CA GLY A 68 4.66 -33.69 27.85
C GLY A 68 5.94 -33.24 28.59
N LYS A 69 7.11 -33.30 27.95
CA LYS A 69 8.39 -32.84 28.51
C LYS A 69 8.69 -31.39 28.11
N ALA A 70 9.63 -30.74 28.80
CA ALA A 70 10.14 -29.42 28.47
C ALA A 70 11.62 -29.48 28.06
N PHE A 71 11.97 -28.82 26.95
CA PHE A 71 13.34 -28.70 26.43
C PHE A 71 13.69 -27.23 26.19
N LEU A 72 14.53 -26.67 27.05
CA LEU A 72 15.16 -25.36 26.83
C LEU A 72 16.44 -25.56 26.01
N ASN A 73 16.46 -24.99 24.80
CA ASN A 73 17.58 -25.02 23.87
C ASN A 73 18.23 -23.63 23.88
N LEU A 74 19.47 -23.56 24.36
CA LEU A 74 20.27 -22.35 24.46
C LEU A 74 21.32 -22.34 23.34
N ASP A 75 21.21 -21.39 22.42
CA ASP A 75 22.13 -21.24 21.28
C ASP A 75 23.26 -20.28 21.62
N TYR A 76 24.47 -20.83 21.78
CA TYR A 76 25.68 -20.08 22.15
C TYR A 76 26.55 -19.72 20.94
N SER A 77 26.07 -19.92 19.70
CA SER A 77 26.89 -19.80 18.49
C SER A 77 27.18 -18.37 18.01
N ASN A 78 26.62 -17.35 18.68
CA ASN A 78 26.69 -15.94 18.25
C ASN A 78 26.10 -15.69 16.83
N LYS A 79 25.29 -16.61 16.33
CA LYS A 79 24.62 -16.52 15.02
C LYS A 79 23.15 -16.81 15.23
N ALA A 80 22.29 -16.14 14.48
CA ALA A 80 20.86 -16.39 14.54
C ALA A 80 20.52 -17.85 14.17
N SER A 81 19.63 -18.48 14.94
CA SER A 81 19.11 -19.81 14.67
C SER A 81 18.23 -19.78 13.43
N LYS A 82 18.45 -20.68 12.47
CA LYS A 82 17.69 -20.75 11.20
C LYS A 82 17.02 -22.11 11.05
N ILE A 83 15.69 -22.13 11.18
CA ILE A 83 14.84 -23.30 10.96
C ILE A 83 14.21 -23.21 9.57
N ARG A 84 14.81 -23.88 8.60
CA ARG A 84 14.35 -24.03 7.20
C ARG A 84 13.93 -25.47 6.85
N GLY A 85 14.27 -26.44 7.70
CA GLY A 85 13.80 -27.82 7.65
C GLY A 85 12.66 -28.07 8.65
N THR A 86 12.63 -29.26 9.24
CA THR A 86 11.53 -29.70 10.10
C THR A 86 11.98 -29.90 11.54
N LEU A 87 11.27 -29.30 12.50
CA LEU A 87 11.35 -29.60 13.92
C LEU A 87 10.06 -30.30 14.34
N ASN A 88 10.14 -31.56 14.75
CA ASN A 88 9.02 -32.31 15.32
C ASN A 88 9.16 -32.37 16.84
N GLY A 89 8.22 -31.75 17.56
CA GLY A 89 8.25 -31.63 19.01
C GLY A 89 7.75 -32.85 19.79
N GLY A 90 7.04 -33.79 19.15
CA GLY A 90 6.51 -34.99 19.81
C GLY A 90 5.42 -34.75 20.86
N GLY A 91 4.82 -33.56 20.91
CA GLY A 91 3.91 -33.12 21.98
C GLY A 91 4.62 -32.49 23.17
N ASN A 92 5.95 -32.31 23.10
CA ASN A 92 6.74 -31.63 24.12
C ASN A 92 6.65 -30.11 24.00
N ASN A 93 7.09 -29.41 25.04
CA ASN A 93 7.32 -27.97 25.05
C ASN A 93 8.76 -27.68 24.65
N ILE A 94 8.93 -26.84 23.63
CA ILE A 94 10.22 -26.52 23.03
C ILE A 94 10.46 -25.02 23.17
N TYR A 95 11.51 -24.67 23.91
CA TYR A 95 11.95 -23.29 24.11
C TYR A 95 13.29 -23.15 23.39
N LEU A 96 13.41 -22.18 22.48
CA LEU A 96 14.63 -21.84 21.76
C LEU A 96 15.01 -20.40 22.11
N VAL A 97 16.15 -20.24 22.78
CA VAL A 97 16.66 -18.92 23.17
C VAL A 97 17.96 -18.65 22.44
N ASN A 98 17.98 -17.55 21.68
CA ASN A 98 19.16 -17.08 20.95
C ASN A 98 19.14 -15.54 20.89
N PRO A 99 20.00 -14.84 21.67
CA PRO A 99 20.13 -13.39 21.63
C PRO A 99 20.41 -12.82 20.24
N SER A 100 21.08 -13.59 19.37
CA SER A 100 21.41 -13.21 17.99
C SER A 100 20.21 -13.29 17.03
N GLY A 101 19.12 -13.95 17.42
CA GLY A 101 17.85 -13.98 16.69
C GLY A 101 17.40 -15.39 16.29
N VAL A 102 16.14 -15.50 15.88
CA VAL A 102 15.50 -16.76 15.46
C VAL A 102 14.70 -16.56 14.18
N LEU A 103 15.04 -17.33 13.14
CA LEU A 103 14.35 -17.35 11.85
C LEU A 103 13.66 -18.71 11.66
N ILE A 104 12.33 -18.70 11.53
CA ILE A 104 11.61 -19.83 10.93
C ILE A 104 11.44 -19.44 9.46
N GLY A 105 12.31 -19.96 8.59
CA GLY A 105 12.40 -19.54 7.20
C GLY A 105 11.27 -20.08 6.32
N GLU A 106 11.19 -19.58 5.08
CA GLU A 106 10.26 -20.10 4.07
C GLU A 106 10.42 -21.63 3.93
N GLY A 107 9.31 -22.36 4.07
CA GLY A 107 9.29 -23.82 4.05
C GLY A 107 9.66 -24.53 5.36
N GLY A 108 10.20 -23.79 6.35
CA GLY A 108 10.49 -24.31 7.69
C GLY A 108 9.23 -24.69 8.44
N LYS A 109 9.29 -25.79 9.20
CA LYS A 109 8.14 -26.35 9.93
C LYS A 109 8.51 -26.64 11.38
N VAL A 110 7.69 -26.16 12.31
CA VAL A 110 7.69 -26.57 13.71
C VAL A 110 6.37 -27.31 13.94
N ASN A 111 6.43 -28.60 14.28
CA ASN A 111 5.27 -29.50 14.26
C ASN A 111 5.06 -30.18 15.60
N ASN A 112 3.79 -30.40 15.97
CA ASN A 112 3.39 -31.19 17.14
C ASN A 112 4.13 -30.74 18.40
N VAL A 113 4.00 -29.46 18.75
CA VAL A 113 4.61 -28.86 19.95
C VAL A 113 3.50 -28.46 20.92
N GLY A 114 3.64 -28.78 22.22
CA GLY A 114 2.72 -28.28 23.25
C GLY A 114 2.81 -26.76 23.38
N ARG A 115 4.00 -26.26 23.74
CA ARG A 115 4.34 -24.84 23.78
C ARG A 115 5.63 -24.58 23.01
N PHE A 116 5.58 -23.71 22.02
CA PHE A 116 6.76 -23.25 21.30
C PHE A 116 7.12 -21.83 21.73
N VAL A 117 8.35 -21.64 22.22
CA VAL A 117 8.86 -20.33 22.57
C VAL A 117 10.12 -20.05 21.76
N ALA A 118 10.16 -18.93 21.04
CA ALA A 118 11.37 -18.41 20.41
C ALA A 118 11.69 -17.04 21.02
N SER A 119 12.87 -16.91 21.63
CA SER A 119 13.25 -15.72 22.40
C SER A 119 14.65 -15.24 22.07
N THR A 120 14.84 -13.92 22.11
CA THR A 120 16.17 -13.28 22.05
C THR A 120 16.58 -12.67 23.40
N SER A 121 15.97 -13.12 24.50
CA SER A 121 16.40 -12.80 25.85
C SER A 121 17.81 -13.34 26.14
N SER A 122 18.46 -12.80 27.18
CA SER A 122 19.76 -13.32 27.66
C SER A 122 19.69 -14.81 27.95
N LEU A 123 20.75 -15.53 27.57
CA LEU A 123 20.87 -16.98 27.75
C LEU A 123 20.96 -17.32 29.24
N ASP A 124 21.77 -16.58 29.99
CA ASP A 124 21.95 -16.76 31.43
C ASP A 124 20.64 -16.56 32.21
N LYS A 125 19.90 -15.49 31.90
CA LYS A 125 18.60 -15.23 32.53
C LYS A 125 17.61 -16.34 32.25
N ALA A 126 17.53 -16.78 30.99
CA ALA A 126 16.64 -17.86 30.59
C ALA A 126 17.00 -19.18 31.30
N LEU A 127 18.29 -19.52 31.37
CA LEU A 127 18.80 -20.68 32.09
C LEU A 127 18.40 -20.64 33.57
N THR A 128 18.77 -19.56 34.27
CA THR A 128 18.53 -19.41 35.71
C THR A 128 17.05 -19.50 36.03
N GLN A 129 16.20 -18.83 35.25
CA GLN A 129 14.76 -18.85 35.48
C GLN A 129 14.11 -20.19 35.18
N PHE A 130 14.53 -20.86 34.11
CA PHE A 130 14.01 -22.18 33.79
C PHE A 130 14.37 -23.21 34.86
N VAL A 131 15.62 -23.21 35.32
CA VAL A 131 16.08 -24.11 36.39
C VAL A 131 15.38 -23.80 37.70
N ASN A 132 15.19 -22.52 38.04
CA ASN A 132 14.43 -22.14 39.24
C ASN A 132 12.96 -22.58 39.15
N ALA A 133 12.33 -22.42 37.98
CA ALA A 133 10.96 -22.88 37.75
C ALA A 133 10.85 -24.42 37.79
N ALA A 134 11.86 -25.15 37.29
CA ALA A 134 11.93 -26.60 37.37
C ALA A 134 12.05 -27.08 38.84
N LYS A 135 12.80 -26.35 39.68
CA LYS A 135 12.94 -26.69 41.11
C LYS A 135 11.68 -26.44 41.93
N GLN A 136 10.80 -25.53 41.50
CA GLN A 136 9.56 -25.24 42.22
C GLN A 136 8.46 -26.29 41.94
N ASN A 137 7.74 -26.70 42.99
CA ASN A 137 6.62 -27.67 42.96
C ASN A 137 6.99 -29.06 42.38
N GLY A 138 8.15 -29.62 42.74
CA GLY A 138 8.50 -31.02 42.41
C GLY A 138 8.61 -31.31 40.90
N ASP A 139 9.30 -30.46 40.14
CA ASP A 139 9.56 -30.63 38.70
C ASP A 139 8.34 -30.42 37.77
N GLN A 140 7.26 -29.81 38.27
CA GLN A 140 6.01 -29.63 37.51
C GLN A 140 5.88 -28.27 36.76
N ASN A 141 6.66 -27.23 37.09
CA ASN A 141 6.34 -25.85 36.68
C ASN A 141 7.07 -25.28 35.44
N ALA A 142 8.06 -25.97 34.84
CA ALA A 142 8.74 -25.39 33.67
C ALA A 142 7.89 -25.37 32.38
N VAL A 143 6.75 -26.07 32.36
CA VAL A 143 5.75 -26.05 31.25
C VAL A 143 5.23 -24.64 30.96
N TYR A 144 5.19 -23.76 31.97
CA TYR A 144 4.74 -22.38 31.85
C TYR A 144 5.87 -21.36 31.68
N PHE A 145 7.09 -21.82 31.38
CA PHE A 145 8.22 -20.92 31.20
C PHE A 145 7.92 -19.80 30.19
N SER A 146 8.21 -18.58 30.64
CA SER A 146 8.10 -17.33 29.91
C SER A 146 9.45 -16.61 30.03
N PRO A 147 10.12 -16.26 28.92
CA PRO A 147 11.39 -15.55 28.98
C PRO A 147 11.21 -14.18 29.63
N VAL A 148 12.01 -13.89 30.65
CA VAL A 148 12.16 -12.54 31.20
C VAL A 148 13.39 -11.90 30.58
N PHE A 149 13.34 -10.60 30.39
CA PHE A 149 14.42 -9.80 29.83
C PHE A 149 14.62 -8.56 30.70
N SER A 150 15.78 -7.91 30.54
CA SER A 150 15.94 -6.54 31.01
C SER A 150 15.47 -5.58 29.93
N ARG A 151 14.96 -4.43 30.35
CA ARG A 151 14.62 -3.34 29.45
C ARG A 151 15.77 -3.05 28.48
N GLY A 152 15.47 -2.97 27.19
CA GLY A 152 16.47 -2.76 26.13
C GLY A 152 17.47 -3.89 25.88
N SER A 153 17.38 -5.03 26.56
CA SER A 153 18.28 -6.18 26.34
C SER A 153 17.91 -7.03 25.12
N LEU A 154 16.67 -6.94 24.62
CA LEU A 154 16.26 -7.61 23.39
C LEU A 154 16.90 -6.90 22.19
N LYS A 155 17.94 -7.51 21.62
CA LYS A 155 18.64 -6.99 20.44
C LYS A 155 18.37 -7.79 19.16
N GLY A 156 18.16 -9.10 19.29
CA GLY A 156 17.87 -9.99 18.16
C GLY A 156 16.44 -9.87 17.65
N ASN A 157 16.21 -10.40 16.45
CA ASN A 157 14.89 -10.42 15.81
C ASN A 157 14.31 -11.84 15.82
N VAL A 158 12.97 -11.95 15.87
CA VAL A 158 12.24 -13.21 15.68
C VAL A 158 11.36 -13.09 14.45
N ILE A 159 11.66 -13.84 13.40
CA ILE A 159 10.95 -13.76 12.12
C ILE A 159 10.37 -15.12 11.79
N ASN A 160 9.07 -15.17 11.50
CA ASN A 160 8.40 -16.34 10.97
C ASN A 160 7.99 -16.12 9.50
N MET A 161 8.51 -16.95 8.62
CA MET A 161 8.14 -17.11 7.21
C MET A 161 7.74 -18.56 6.89
N GLY A 162 7.74 -19.45 7.89
CA GLY A 162 7.37 -20.86 7.77
C GLY A 162 6.06 -21.16 8.46
N THR A 163 5.92 -22.37 9.01
CA THR A 163 4.70 -22.79 9.74
C THR A 163 5.06 -23.26 11.14
N ILE A 164 4.37 -22.72 12.14
CA ILE A 164 4.48 -23.15 13.53
C ILE A 164 3.15 -23.78 13.96
N ASN A 165 3.16 -25.07 14.24
CA ASN A 165 2.05 -25.84 14.80
C ASN A 165 2.31 -26.12 16.27
N ALA A 166 1.68 -25.35 17.16
CA ALA A 166 1.81 -25.55 18.60
C ALA A 166 0.54 -25.12 19.34
N ASN A 167 0.22 -25.75 20.48
CA ASN A 167 -0.96 -25.33 21.26
C ASN A 167 -0.78 -23.91 21.80
N ASN A 168 0.44 -23.53 22.18
CA ASN A 168 0.81 -22.18 22.60
C ASN A 168 2.08 -21.72 21.88
N ILE A 169 2.08 -20.49 21.36
CA ILE A 169 3.20 -19.88 20.64
C ILE A 169 3.56 -18.58 21.34
N MET A 170 4.81 -18.44 21.76
CA MET A 170 5.34 -17.20 22.32
C MET A 170 6.60 -16.75 21.58
N LEU A 171 6.61 -15.52 21.07
CA LEU A 171 7.74 -14.97 20.32
C LEU A 171 8.21 -13.68 20.99
N VAL A 172 9.50 -13.60 21.32
CA VAL A 172 10.08 -12.49 22.09
C VAL A 172 11.34 -11.98 21.39
N GLY A 173 11.33 -10.72 20.94
CA GLY A 173 12.51 -10.13 20.30
C GLY A 173 12.43 -8.61 20.16
N ASN A 174 13.50 -7.99 19.65
CA ASN A 174 13.50 -6.56 19.33
C ASN A 174 12.47 -6.26 18.23
N VAL A 175 12.56 -7.00 17.13
CA VAL A 175 11.58 -7.01 16.05
C VAL A 175 10.95 -8.39 15.95
N VAL A 176 9.62 -8.46 15.90
CA VAL A 176 8.88 -9.71 15.68
C VAL A 176 7.91 -9.59 14.52
N ARG A 177 8.00 -10.48 13.53
CA ARG A 177 7.19 -10.42 12.29
C ARG A 177 6.77 -11.78 11.77
N ASN A 178 5.57 -11.87 11.18
CA ASN A 178 5.14 -13.00 10.37
C ASN A 178 4.93 -12.68 8.88
N LEU A 179 5.24 -11.47 8.44
CA LEU A 179 5.22 -11.10 7.02
C LEU A 179 6.47 -10.27 6.72
N THR A 180 7.33 -10.81 5.86
CA THR A 180 8.63 -10.24 5.50
C THR A 180 8.97 -10.62 4.06
N SER A 181 9.68 -9.74 3.35
CA SER A 181 10.24 -10.06 2.03
C SER A 181 11.37 -11.08 2.14
N ASN A 182 11.38 -12.07 1.25
CA ASN A 182 12.52 -12.97 1.06
C ASN A 182 13.53 -12.46 0.01
N GLY A 183 13.38 -11.22 -0.44
CA GLY A 183 14.13 -10.60 -1.54
C GLY A 183 13.40 -10.61 -2.89
N THR A 184 12.45 -11.55 -3.09
CA THR A 184 11.68 -11.67 -4.34
C THR A 184 10.18 -11.50 -4.16
N LYS A 185 9.64 -11.88 -3.00
CA LYS A 185 8.22 -11.78 -2.65
C LYS A 185 8.06 -11.62 -1.14
N ASP A 186 6.92 -11.09 -0.72
CA ASP A 186 6.51 -11.14 0.68
C ASP A 186 6.08 -12.57 1.02
N VAL A 187 6.60 -13.11 2.12
CA VAL A 187 6.30 -14.46 2.60
C VAL A 187 5.58 -14.37 3.93
N GLN A 188 4.36 -14.90 3.97
CA GLN A 188 3.54 -14.96 5.17
C GLN A 188 3.83 -16.24 5.95
N GLY A 189 4.34 -16.07 7.17
CA GLY A 189 4.45 -17.13 8.16
C GLY A 189 3.10 -17.45 8.81
N LYS A 190 2.90 -18.74 9.09
CA LYS A 190 1.68 -19.29 9.68
C LYS A 190 1.88 -19.67 11.15
N TYR A 191 0.86 -19.36 11.95
CA TYR A 191 0.73 -19.70 13.36
C TYR A 191 -0.53 -20.53 13.55
N ASN A 192 -0.35 -21.84 13.70
CA ASN A 192 -1.42 -22.78 13.99
C ASN A 192 -1.48 -22.98 15.51
N ASN A 193 -1.99 -21.94 16.19
CA ASN A 193 -2.12 -21.85 17.64
C ASN A 193 -3.40 -22.52 18.17
N GLY A 194 -3.37 -23.00 19.40
CA GLY A 194 -4.47 -23.71 20.04
C GLY A 194 -5.67 -22.83 20.44
N SER A 195 -6.66 -23.44 21.09
CA SER A 195 -7.90 -22.79 21.55
C SER A 195 -7.78 -22.03 22.89
N GLY A 196 -6.69 -22.23 23.63
CA GLY A 196 -6.44 -21.53 24.89
C GLY A 196 -6.34 -20.01 24.73
N ALA A 197 -6.74 -19.27 25.77
CA ALA A 197 -6.62 -17.81 25.78
C ALA A 197 -5.17 -17.37 25.55
N ASN A 198 -4.98 -16.36 24.69
CA ASN A 198 -3.65 -15.84 24.32
C ASN A 198 -2.67 -16.92 23.82
N SER A 199 -3.18 -17.95 23.14
CA SER A 199 -2.35 -19.01 22.55
C SER A 199 -1.35 -18.52 21.51
N LEU A 200 -1.47 -17.29 21.01
CA LEU A 200 -0.40 -16.54 20.36
C LEU A 200 -0.05 -15.29 21.18
N HIS A 201 1.19 -15.23 21.67
CA HIS A 201 1.73 -14.08 22.41
C HIS A 201 3.01 -13.57 21.76
N ILE A 202 3.01 -12.33 21.30
CA ILE A 202 4.17 -11.70 20.67
C ILE A 202 4.63 -10.50 21.52
N ILE A 203 5.92 -10.45 21.81
CA ILE A 203 6.55 -9.36 22.58
C ILE A 203 7.66 -8.74 21.76
N GLY A 204 7.65 -7.41 21.61
CA GLY A 204 8.76 -6.70 20.97
C GLY A 204 8.63 -5.19 20.91
N ASN A 205 9.73 -4.54 20.51
CA ASN A 205 9.78 -3.10 20.28
C ASN A 205 9.15 -2.71 18.94
N LYS A 206 9.28 -3.58 17.94
CA LYS A 206 8.57 -3.45 16.67
C LYS A 206 7.88 -4.77 16.34
N ILE A 207 6.55 -4.76 16.36
CA ILE A 207 5.72 -5.93 16.04
C ILE A 207 5.05 -5.69 14.69
N PHE A 208 5.11 -6.68 13.79
CA PHE A 208 4.28 -6.73 12.60
C PHE A 208 3.53 -8.06 12.57
N LEU A 209 2.21 -8.01 12.75
CA LEU A 209 1.35 -9.17 12.65
C LEU A 209 0.39 -9.03 11.48
N ASP A 210 0.51 -9.90 10.48
CA ASP A 210 -0.55 -10.21 9.55
C ASP A 210 -1.44 -11.31 10.14
N VAL A 211 -2.66 -10.94 10.50
CA VAL A 211 -3.63 -11.80 11.17
C VAL A 211 -4.07 -12.97 10.28
N GLU A 212 -3.97 -12.85 8.95
CA GLU A 212 -4.32 -13.97 8.06
C GLU A 212 -3.35 -15.15 8.17
N GLY A 213 -2.15 -14.93 8.71
CA GLY A 213 -1.24 -16.01 9.10
C GLY A 213 -1.64 -16.74 10.38
N VAL A 214 -2.65 -16.30 11.12
CA VAL A 214 -3.06 -16.88 12.42
C VAL A 214 -4.28 -17.77 12.24
N GLN A 215 -4.21 -19.01 12.71
CA GLN A 215 -5.35 -19.95 12.68
C GLN A 215 -6.44 -19.51 13.66
N ASN A 216 -6.11 -19.38 14.96
CA ASN A 216 -7.07 -18.94 15.97
C ASN A 216 -6.90 -17.45 16.25
N LYS A 217 -7.60 -16.65 15.43
CA LYS A 217 -7.56 -15.19 15.45
C LYS A 217 -8.11 -14.54 16.73
N LYS A 218 -8.87 -15.26 17.57
CA LYS A 218 -9.47 -14.72 18.81
C LYS A 218 -8.46 -14.62 19.97
N ASN A 219 -7.41 -15.42 19.94
CA ASN A 219 -6.49 -15.62 21.07
C ASN A 219 -5.11 -15.03 20.79
N ILE A 220 -5.08 -13.73 20.49
CA ILE A 220 -3.86 -12.99 20.13
C ILE A 220 -3.58 -11.95 21.21
N ARG A 221 -2.34 -11.93 21.70
CA ARG A 221 -1.80 -10.90 22.60
C ARG A 221 -0.52 -10.30 22.03
N LEU A 222 -0.46 -8.97 21.95
CA LEU A 222 0.71 -8.23 21.48
C LEU A 222 1.21 -7.31 22.60
N THR A 223 2.44 -7.51 23.04
CA THR A 223 3.05 -6.74 24.12
C THR A 223 4.15 -5.86 23.57
N GLY A 224 3.97 -4.54 23.67
CA GLY A 224 5.03 -3.58 23.38
C GLY A 224 6.10 -3.60 24.48
N THR A 225 7.36 -3.52 24.08
CA THR A 225 8.48 -3.28 25.00
C THR A 225 9.47 -2.31 24.39
N ASN A 226 10.22 -1.57 25.18
CA ASN A 226 11.13 -0.55 24.66
C ASN A 226 12.56 -0.69 25.18
N ASP A 227 13.41 0.10 24.56
CA ASP A 227 14.78 0.26 25.01
C ASP A 227 14.89 1.17 26.25
N VAL A 228 16.11 1.28 26.76
CA VAL A 228 16.46 2.13 27.90
C VAL A 228 16.27 3.62 27.61
N LEU A 229 16.18 4.00 26.34
CA LEU A 229 15.94 5.38 25.89
C LEU A 229 14.45 5.75 25.85
N ASN A 230 13.57 4.88 26.37
CA ASN A 230 12.12 5.09 26.41
C ASN A 230 11.48 5.26 25.02
N SER A 231 12.03 4.65 23.96
CA SER A 231 11.34 4.66 22.67
C SER A 231 9.91 4.11 22.81
N THR A 232 8.94 4.67 22.08
CA THR A 232 7.57 4.14 22.10
C THR A 232 7.53 2.90 21.20
N PRO A 233 7.13 1.72 21.72
CA PRO A 233 7.00 0.51 20.91
C PRO A 233 6.02 0.74 19.77
N LYS A 234 6.31 0.14 18.61
CA LYS A 234 5.46 0.20 17.42
C LYS A 234 4.84 -1.16 17.14
N ILE A 235 3.51 -1.23 17.19
CA ILE A 235 2.73 -2.40 16.84
C ILE A 235 2.01 -2.11 15.53
N THR A 236 2.23 -2.96 14.52
CA THR A 236 1.48 -2.91 13.26
C THR A 236 0.66 -4.18 13.11
N VAL A 237 -0.65 -4.02 12.93
CA VAL A 237 -1.58 -5.12 12.69
C VAL A 237 -2.14 -4.98 11.29
N GLN A 238 -1.90 -5.98 10.45
CA GLN A 238 -2.51 -6.13 9.14
C GLN A 238 -3.60 -7.21 9.19
N MET A 239 -4.73 -6.98 8.54
CA MET A 239 -5.81 -7.97 8.41
C MET A 239 -6.61 -7.76 7.14
N ALA A 240 -7.25 -8.82 6.63
CA ALA A 240 -8.17 -8.70 5.51
C ALA A 240 -9.45 -7.93 5.90
N MET A 241 -10.03 -7.20 4.95
CA MET A 241 -11.31 -6.51 5.15
C MET A 241 -12.43 -7.46 5.61
N SER A 242 -12.44 -8.70 5.10
CA SER A 242 -13.38 -9.73 5.54
C SER A 242 -13.24 -10.09 7.02
N THR A 243 -12.00 -10.20 7.52
CA THR A 243 -11.70 -10.44 8.94
C THR A 243 -12.08 -9.23 9.79
N PHE A 244 -11.79 -8.01 9.32
CA PHE A 244 -12.19 -6.79 10.01
C PHE A 244 -13.70 -6.67 10.14
N ARG A 245 -14.43 -6.93 9.05
CA ARG A 245 -15.90 -6.96 9.01
C ARG A 245 -16.49 -8.04 9.92
N ALA A 246 -15.94 -9.26 9.89
CA ALA A 246 -16.40 -10.37 10.73
C ALA A 246 -16.29 -10.07 12.24
N ASN A 247 -15.37 -9.19 12.63
CA ASN A 247 -15.22 -8.69 14.00
C ASN A 247 -15.97 -7.37 14.24
N GLY A 248 -16.92 -7.01 13.38
CA GLY A 248 -17.76 -5.82 13.52
C GLY A 248 -16.99 -4.50 13.32
N HIS A 249 -15.89 -4.51 12.57
CA HIS A 249 -15.00 -3.37 12.36
C HIS A 249 -14.37 -2.84 13.66
N LYS A 250 -14.16 -3.72 14.64
CA LYS A 250 -13.57 -3.40 15.96
C LYS A 250 -12.19 -4.01 16.10
N ASP A 251 -11.46 -3.53 17.10
CA ASP A 251 -10.24 -4.15 17.57
C ASP A 251 -10.57 -5.19 18.64
N TRP A 252 -10.04 -6.41 18.51
CA TRP A 252 -10.26 -7.51 19.44
C TRP A 252 -8.95 -8.09 19.98
N ILE A 253 -7.81 -7.57 19.51
CA ILE A 253 -6.49 -8.11 19.88
C ILE A 253 -6.05 -7.45 21.19
N THR A 254 -5.73 -8.27 22.19
CA THR A 254 -5.18 -7.80 23.46
C THR A 254 -3.85 -7.11 23.22
N LYS A 255 -3.71 -5.87 23.71
CA LYS A 255 -2.47 -5.10 23.62
C LYS A 255 -2.10 -4.58 25.00
N ASP A 256 -0.83 -4.72 25.36
CA ASP A 256 -0.30 -4.25 26.63
C ASP A 256 1.19 -3.93 26.49
N TYR A 257 1.81 -3.59 27.62
CA TYR A 257 3.21 -3.21 27.69
C TYR A 257 3.94 -3.97 28.78
N SER A 258 5.21 -4.24 28.55
CA SER A 258 6.11 -4.86 29.54
C SER A 258 7.55 -4.37 29.39
N ILE A 259 8.24 -4.16 30.51
CA ILE A 259 9.67 -3.84 30.55
C ILE A 259 10.56 -5.06 30.79
N ASP A 260 9.96 -6.17 31.23
CA ASP A 260 10.67 -7.33 31.74
C ASP A 260 10.16 -8.68 31.21
N GLY A 261 8.99 -8.75 30.59
CA GLY A 261 8.37 -9.99 30.13
C GLY A 261 7.67 -10.80 31.24
N SER A 262 7.65 -10.30 32.48
CA SER A 262 6.95 -10.89 33.63
C SER A 262 5.77 -10.06 34.12
N GLN A 263 5.90 -8.74 34.08
CA GLN A 263 4.85 -7.79 34.47
C GLN A 263 4.24 -7.16 33.22
N PHE A 264 2.91 -7.18 33.14
CA PHE A 264 2.16 -6.64 32.02
C PHE A 264 1.20 -5.58 32.53
N GLY A 265 1.19 -4.41 31.90
CA GLY A 265 0.34 -3.32 32.34
C GLY A 265 0.15 -2.24 31.30
N ASN A 266 -0.31 -1.09 31.79
CA ASN A 266 -0.63 0.07 30.99
C ASN A 266 0.66 0.88 30.74
N GLY A 267 1.23 0.74 29.55
CA GLY A 267 2.31 1.57 29.04
C GLY A 267 1.95 2.20 27.70
N SER A 268 2.77 3.11 27.21
CA SER A 268 2.54 3.77 25.92
C SER A 268 3.08 2.91 24.77
N TYR A 269 2.29 2.75 23.72
CA TYR A 269 2.65 2.08 22.47
C TYR A 269 1.81 2.64 21.31
N TYR A 270 2.39 2.66 20.10
CA TYR A 270 1.66 3.02 18.89
C TYR A 270 1.05 1.77 18.23
N VAL A 271 -0.17 1.91 17.72
CA VAL A 271 -0.87 0.85 16.98
C VAL A 271 -1.23 1.39 15.61
N ASP A 272 -0.52 0.91 14.59
CA ASP A 272 -0.87 1.14 13.19
C ASP A 272 -1.69 -0.05 12.68
N ARG A 273 -2.77 0.22 11.96
CA ARG A 273 -3.64 -0.79 11.36
C ARG A 273 -3.63 -0.67 9.84
N ILE A 274 -3.47 -1.81 9.20
CA ILE A 274 -3.53 -1.95 7.74
C ILE A 274 -4.67 -2.91 7.41
N ILE A 275 -5.64 -2.45 6.62
CA ILE A 275 -6.72 -3.30 6.13
C ILE A 275 -6.43 -3.66 4.67
N THR A 276 -6.32 -4.96 4.38
CA THR A 276 -6.06 -5.45 3.03
C THR A 276 -7.35 -5.78 2.28
N ILE A 277 -7.37 -5.44 0.99
CA ILE A 277 -8.50 -5.68 0.09
C ILE A 277 -8.01 -6.56 -1.06
N GLY A 278 -8.57 -7.77 -1.15
CA GLY A 278 -8.19 -8.79 -2.14
C GLY A 278 -9.33 -9.26 -3.04
N SER A 279 -10.49 -8.59 -2.99
CA SER A 279 -11.64 -8.92 -3.84
C SER A 279 -12.55 -7.69 -3.99
N THR A 280 -13.39 -7.69 -5.03
CA THR A 280 -14.40 -6.64 -5.25
C THR A 280 -15.38 -6.52 -4.10
N GLY A 281 -15.82 -7.64 -3.53
CA GLY A 281 -16.64 -7.65 -2.31
C GLY A 281 -15.94 -6.96 -1.12
N GLY A 282 -14.63 -7.18 -0.97
CA GLY A 282 -13.85 -6.49 0.06
C GLY A 282 -13.73 -4.97 -0.18
N TRP A 283 -13.68 -4.52 -1.44
CA TRP A 283 -13.74 -3.08 -1.75
C TRP A 283 -15.10 -2.49 -1.36
N ASN A 284 -16.20 -3.14 -1.76
CA ASN A 284 -17.54 -2.66 -1.43
C ASN A 284 -17.80 -2.67 0.09
N ASP A 285 -17.30 -3.67 0.81
CA ASP A 285 -17.33 -3.69 2.28
C ASP A 285 -16.61 -2.47 2.87
N PHE A 286 -15.41 -2.16 2.36
CA PHE A 286 -14.63 -1.01 2.78
C PHE A 286 -15.36 0.31 2.50
N ALA A 287 -15.84 0.51 1.28
CA ALA A 287 -16.52 1.73 0.87
C ALA A 287 -17.80 1.96 1.71
N ASN A 288 -18.60 0.91 1.90
CA ASN A 288 -19.79 0.96 2.75
C ASN A 288 -19.45 1.27 4.22
N ALA A 289 -18.44 0.61 4.79
CA ALA A 289 -18.03 0.87 6.17
C ALA A 289 -17.47 2.29 6.34
N TRP A 290 -16.77 2.82 5.34
CA TRP A 290 -16.27 4.20 5.33
C TRP A 290 -17.42 5.21 5.29
N ASN A 291 -18.34 5.03 4.34
CA ASN A 291 -19.49 5.90 4.13
C ASN A 291 -20.39 5.90 5.39
N ASN A 292 -20.66 4.73 5.97
CA ASN A 292 -21.50 4.61 7.17
C ASN A 292 -20.77 4.87 8.50
N ASN A 293 -19.48 5.24 8.48
CA ASN A 293 -18.65 5.42 9.68
C ASN A 293 -18.71 4.21 10.64
N THR A 294 -18.64 3.00 10.10
CA THR A 294 -18.82 1.78 10.88
C THR A 294 -17.58 1.46 11.71
N GLY A 295 -17.75 1.34 13.03
CA GLY A 295 -16.69 0.93 13.96
C GLY A 295 -15.45 1.82 13.87
N LEU A 296 -14.28 1.20 13.76
CA LEU A 296 -12.99 1.88 13.68
C LEU A 296 -12.57 2.25 12.24
N THR A 297 -13.45 2.10 11.24
CA THR A 297 -13.06 2.21 9.82
C THR A 297 -12.40 3.54 9.48
N ARG A 298 -12.92 4.68 9.97
CA ARG A 298 -12.29 6.00 9.76
C ARG A 298 -11.07 6.28 10.64
N GLN A 299 -10.73 5.35 11.54
CA GLN A 299 -9.53 5.44 12.39
C GLN A 299 -8.36 4.62 11.81
N ILE A 300 -8.63 3.69 10.88
CA ILE A 300 -7.60 2.92 10.17
C ILE A 300 -6.61 3.83 9.46
N GLU A 301 -5.32 3.50 9.54
CA GLU A 301 -4.23 4.27 8.96
C GLU A 301 -4.10 4.04 7.46
N GLU A 302 -4.14 2.77 7.02
CA GLU A 302 -3.96 2.37 5.62
C GLU A 302 -4.95 1.29 5.16
N PHE A 303 -5.51 1.49 3.97
CA PHE A 303 -6.20 0.48 3.18
C PHE A 303 -5.32 0.11 1.98
N LYS A 304 -5.07 -1.19 1.78
CA LYS A 304 -4.06 -1.66 0.83
C LYS A 304 -4.60 -2.77 -0.07
N LEU A 305 -4.44 -2.63 -1.39
CA LEU A 305 -4.74 -3.74 -2.30
C LEU A 305 -3.69 -4.85 -2.21
N ILE A 306 -4.16 -6.09 -2.26
CA ILE A 306 -3.30 -7.30 -2.31
C ILE A 306 -3.56 -8.17 -3.54
N SER A 307 -4.49 -7.76 -4.40
CA SER A 307 -4.78 -8.39 -5.69
C SER A 307 -5.45 -7.40 -6.64
N ASN A 308 -5.51 -7.75 -7.92
CA ASN A 308 -6.35 -7.04 -8.88
C ASN A 308 -7.84 -7.25 -8.54
N LEU A 309 -8.66 -6.22 -8.77
CA LEU A 309 -10.09 -6.23 -8.54
C LEU A 309 -10.82 -5.98 -9.88
N ASP A 310 -11.58 -6.95 -10.37
CA ASP A 310 -12.33 -6.81 -11.64
C ASP A 310 -13.84 -6.62 -11.37
N PHE A 311 -14.35 -5.43 -11.68
CA PHE A 311 -15.75 -5.05 -11.48
C PHE A 311 -16.66 -5.36 -12.67
N LYS A 312 -16.19 -6.10 -13.68
CA LYS A 312 -17.05 -6.50 -14.81
C LYS A 312 -18.27 -7.30 -14.33
N GLY A 313 -19.46 -6.72 -14.50
CA GLY A 313 -20.72 -7.33 -14.06
C GLY A 313 -20.91 -7.37 -12.54
N VAL A 314 -20.13 -6.58 -11.80
CA VAL A 314 -20.20 -6.45 -10.34
C VAL A 314 -20.44 -4.99 -9.98
N ASN A 315 -21.35 -4.74 -9.04
CA ASN A 315 -21.62 -3.38 -8.57
C ASN A 315 -20.35 -2.78 -7.94
N PHE A 316 -20.12 -1.51 -8.22
CA PHE A 316 -19.10 -0.70 -7.58
C PHE A 316 -19.75 0.13 -6.46
N GLU A 317 -18.96 0.53 -5.46
CA GLU A 317 -19.38 1.52 -4.46
C GLU A 317 -18.27 2.56 -4.29
N SER A 318 -18.62 3.83 -4.54
CA SER A 318 -17.70 4.95 -4.34
C SER A 318 -17.46 5.32 -2.87
N VAL A 319 -16.25 5.81 -2.59
CA VAL A 319 -15.81 6.17 -1.23
C VAL A 319 -15.99 7.66 -0.96
N GLY A 320 -16.48 8.00 0.22
CA GLY A 320 -16.58 9.38 0.71
C GLY A 320 -17.81 10.13 0.21
N LYS A 321 -18.93 9.41 0.03
CA LYS A 321 -20.21 9.96 -0.44
C LYS A 321 -20.83 10.94 0.56
N PRO A 322 -21.01 10.60 1.86
CA PRO A 322 -21.74 11.48 2.77
C PRO A 322 -21.02 12.80 3.04
N GLN A 323 -21.78 13.83 3.40
CA GLN A 323 -21.22 15.13 3.76
C GLN A 323 -20.23 14.98 4.93
N GLY A 324 -19.04 15.58 4.77
CA GLY A 324 -17.96 15.48 5.77
C GLY A 324 -17.24 14.13 5.82
N ALA A 325 -17.54 13.18 4.92
CA ALA A 325 -16.92 11.85 4.88
C ALA A 325 -15.78 11.72 3.85
N GLY A 326 -15.20 12.84 3.39
CA GLY A 326 -14.10 12.79 2.41
C GLY A 326 -12.95 11.90 2.88
N PHE A 327 -12.43 11.06 1.98
CA PHE A 327 -11.39 10.10 2.33
C PHE A 327 -10.12 10.80 2.80
N ASN A 328 -9.69 10.50 4.03
CA ASN A 328 -8.61 11.23 4.71
C ASN A 328 -7.52 10.33 5.31
N LYS A 329 -7.42 9.08 4.84
CA LYS A 329 -6.41 8.08 5.26
C LYS A 329 -5.50 7.72 4.10
N ILE A 330 -4.70 6.66 4.24
CA ILE A 330 -3.87 6.15 3.15
C ILE A 330 -4.66 5.09 2.39
N PHE A 331 -4.79 5.25 1.08
CA PHE A 331 -5.18 4.19 0.17
C PHE A 331 -4.00 3.85 -0.74
N ASN A 332 -3.54 2.62 -0.66
CA ASN A 332 -2.39 2.11 -1.39
C ASN A 332 -2.83 1.03 -2.39
N GLY A 333 -2.86 1.36 -3.67
CA GLY A 333 -3.13 0.40 -4.73
C GLY A 333 -2.04 -0.67 -4.85
N ASN A 334 -0.86 -0.44 -4.27
CA ASN A 334 0.22 -1.41 -4.13
C ASN A 334 0.62 -2.10 -5.45
N GLY A 335 0.49 -1.40 -6.58
CA GLY A 335 0.80 -1.95 -7.90
C GLY A 335 -0.28 -2.85 -8.50
N TYR A 336 -1.39 -3.08 -7.79
CA TYR A 336 -2.54 -3.79 -8.32
C TYR A 336 -3.50 -2.86 -9.06
N LYS A 337 -4.34 -3.47 -9.90
CA LYS A 337 -5.33 -2.78 -10.74
C LYS A 337 -6.75 -2.93 -10.20
N MET A 338 -7.53 -1.88 -10.32
CA MET A 338 -8.99 -1.93 -10.27
C MET A 338 -9.52 -1.82 -11.71
N LEU A 339 -10.24 -2.82 -12.20
CA LEU A 339 -10.63 -2.95 -13.60
C LEU A 339 -12.13 -2.77 -13.79
N ASN A 340 -12.51 -2.24 -14.95
CA ASN A 340 -13.89 -2.23 -15.45
C ASN A 340 -14.90 -1.54 -14.50
N ILE A 341 -14.51 -0.40 -13.91
CA ILE A 341 -15.39 0.37 -13.02
C ILE A 341 -16.48 1.05 -13.86
N THR A 342 -17.73 0.93 -13.44
CA THR A 342 -18.85 1.71 -13.96
C THR A 342 -19.48 2.46 -12.81
N LEU A 343 -19.57 3.79 -12.93
CA LEU A 343 -20.23 4.66 -11.96
C LEU A 343 -21.62 5.06 -12.46
N ASP A 344 -22.62 4.93 -11.60
CA ASP A 344 -23.97 5.39 -11.85
C ASP A 344 -24.44 6.39 -10.76
N ASN A 345 -25.70 6.78 -10.83
CA ASN A 345 -26.30 7.71 -9.87
C ASN A 345 -26.25 7.23 -8.40
N ASN A 346 -26.17 5.93 -8.14
CA ASN A 346 -26.01 5.40 -6.78
C ASN A 346 -24.60 5.65 -6.24
N ASP A 347 -23.59 5.81 -7.11
CA ASP A 347 -22.22 6.15 -6.72
C ASP A 347 -22.02 7.64 -6.46
N ALA A 348 -22.95 8.48 -6.91
CA ALA A 348 -22.90 9.91 -6.69
C ALA A 348 -23.42 10.31 -5.30
N SER A 349 -22.90 11.40 -4.74
CA SER A 349 -23.45 12.03 -3.53
C SER A 349 -24.13 13.35 -3.85
N ASN A 350 -25.07 13.78 -2.99
CA ASN A 350 -25.62 15.13 -2.98
C ASN A 350 -25.19 15.84 -1.69
N ASN A 351 -24.16 16.68 -1.80
CA ASN A 351 -23.56 17.37 -0.65
C ASN A 351 -23.82 18.87 -0.74
N GLY A 352 -24.95 19.31 -0.17
CA GLY A 352 -25.33 20.72 -0.11
C GLY A 352 -25.64 21.32 -1.48
N GLY A 353 -26.35 20.59 -2.34
CA GLY A 353 -26.69 21.03 -3.69
C GLY A 353 -25.59 20.78 -4.73
N ILE A 354 -24.64 19.90 -4.41
CA ILE A 354 -23.56 19.50 -5.31
C ILE A 354 -23.63 17.99 -5.50
N THR A 355 -23.86 17.55 -6.73
CA THR A 355 -23.66 16.16 -7.13
C THR A 355 -22.16 15.90 -7.31
N ILE A 356 -21.60 14.94 -6.58
CA ILE A 356 -20.17 14.61 -6.66
C ILE A 356 -20.03 13.14 -7.03
N ALA A 357 -19.19 12.81 -8.02
CA ALA A 357 -18.99 11.44 -8.48
C ALA A 357 -17.55 11.17 -8.94
N GLY A 358 -17.09 9.96 -8.64
CA GLY A 358 -15.75 9.43 -8.93
C GLY A 358 -15.49 8.19 -8.07
N VAL A 359 -14.42 7.43 -8.33
CA VAL A 359 -14.00 6.29 -7.47
C VAL A 359 -13.96 6.72 -6.00
N PHE A 360 -13.40 7.90 -5.77
CA PHE A 360 -13.63 8.67 -4.56
C PHE A 360 -14.58 9.81 -4.89
N ASN A 361 -15.73 9.91 -4.22
CA ASN A 361 -16.54 11.12 -4.32
C ASN A 361 -15.70 12.33 -3.87
N LYS A 362 -15.11 12.22 -2.68
CA LYS A 362 -14.26 13.26 -2.13
C LYS A 362 -12.99 12.69 -1.51
N ILE A 363 -11.85 13.26 -1.87
CA ILE A 363 -10.58 13.10 -1.15
C ILE A 363 -10.43 14.31 -0.23
N GLY A 364 -10.42 14.09 1.08
CA GLY A 364 -10.53 15.13 2.11
C GLY A 364 -9.26 15.39 2.91
N GLY A 365 -8.07 15.16 2.35
CA GLY A 365 -6.79 15.30 3.08
C GLY A 365 -5.94 14.03 3.19
N GLY A 366 -6.38 12.93 2.57
CA GLY A 366 -5.70 11.63 2.65
C GLY A 366 -4.53 11.48 1.67
N THR A 367 -3.96 10.28 1.62
CA THR A 367 -2.97 9.88 0.60
C THR A 367 -3.54 8.81 -0.31
N ILE A 368 -3.55 9.03 -1.61
CA ILE A 368 -3.81 7.99 -2.62
C ILE A 368 -2.49 7.68 -3.31
N LYS A 369 -2.06 6.42 -3.31
CA LYS A 369 -0.80 6.05 -3.95
C LYS A 369 -0.79 4.70 -4.65
N ASN A 370 0.10 4.58 -5.64
CA ASN A 370 0.40 3.33 -6.37
C ASN A 370 -0.85 2.63 -6.91
N LEU A 371 -1.79 3.41 -7.45
CA LEU A 371 -3.09 2.93 -7.88
C LEU A 371 -3.19 2.96 -9.40
N THR A 372 -3.61 1.84 -9.98
CA THR A 372 -4.06 1.79 -11.38
C THR A 372 -5.57 1.55 -11.43
N ILE A 373 -6.30 2.44 -12.09
CA ILE A 373 -7.69 2.21 -12.53
C ILE A 373 -7.62 1.88 -14.02
N ASP A 374 -8.03 0.67 -14.41
CA ASP A 374 -7.93 0.15 -15.76
C ASP A 374 -9.35 0.03 -16.36
N THR A 375 -9.81 1.10 -16.99
CA THR A 375 -11.19 1.34 -17.44
C THR A 375 -12.10 1.91 -16.37
N ILE A 376 -12.63 3.09 -16.67
CA ILE A 376 -13.68 3.75 -15.92
C ILE A 376 -14.71 4.37 -16.85
N ASN A 377 -15.95 3.97 -16.67
CA ASN A 377 -17.11 4.55 -17.32
C ASN A 377 -17.98 5.24 -16.27
N ALA A 378 -18.54 6.40 -16.56
CA ALA A 378 -19.51 7.05 -15.68
C ALA A 378 -20.66 7.64 -16.49
N ASN A 379 -21.88 7.43 -16.02
CA ASN A 379 -23.07 8.10 -16.52
C ASN A 379 -23.88 8.63 -15.34
N ILE A 380 -23.72 9.93 -15.08
CA ILE A 380 -24.23 10.59 -13.87
C ILE A 380 -25.22 11.68 -14.28
N ASN A 381 -26.49 11.47 -13.92
CA ASN A 381 -27.50 12.52 -13.95
C ASN A 381 -27.47 13.27 -12.62
N ALA A 382 -27.08 14.54 -12.64
CA ALA A 382 -26.99 15.36 -11.46
C ALA A 382 -28.37 15.49 -10.79
N SER A 383 -28.40 15.22 -9.48
CA SER A 383 -29.57 15.45 -8.62
C SER A 383 -29.62 16.88 -8.08
N ALA A 384 -28.74 17.75 -8.57
CA ALA A 384 -28.55 19.11 -8.10
C ALA A 384 -27.98 19.99 -9.23
N ASP A 385 -27.95 21.30 -8.99
CA ASP A 385 -27.57 22.32 -9.96
C ASP A 385 -26.04 22.44 -10.13
N THR A 386 -25.26 21.60 -9.45
CA THR A 386 -23.81 21.55 -9.59
C THR A 386 -23.35 20.11 -9.68
N ILE A 387 -22.45 19.80 -10.62
CA ILE A 387 -21.83 18.48 -10.74
C ILE A 387 -20.31 18.56 -10.75
N TYR A 388 -19.68 17.75 -9.89
CA TYR A 388 -18.24 17.50 -9.89
C TYR A 388 -17.99 16.03 -10.25
N LEU A 389 -17.51 15.79 -11.47
CA LEU A 389 -17.29 14.43 -11.98
C LEU A 389 -15.83 14.24 -12.38
N GLY A 390 -15.19 13.21 -11.84
CA GLY A 390 -13.88 12.79 -12.33
C GLY A 390 -13.59 11.32 -12.16
N GLY A 391 -12.64 10.82 -12.96
CA GLY A 391 -12.31 9.39 -12.99
C GLY A 391 -11.76 8.90 -11.64
N LEU A 392 -10.73 9.57 -11.10
CA LEU A 392 -10.26 9.27 -9.76
C LEU A 392 -11.21 9.85 -8.71
N ALA A 393 -11.53 11.15 -8.81
CA ALA A 393 -12.32 11.81 -7.80
C ALA A 393 -13.30 12.86 -8.34
N GLY A 394 -14.48 12.98 -7.72
CA GLY A 394 -15.35 14.13 -7.99
C GLY A 394 -14.70 15.41 -7.47
N GLN A 395 -14.27 15.39 -6.20
CA GLN A 395 -13.59 16.51 -5.55
C GLN A 395 -12.31 16.09 -4.84
N ILE A 396 -11.20 16.81 -5.09
CA ILE A 396 -9.97 16.74 -4.31
C ILE A 396 -9.89 18.00 -3.44
N ASN A 397 -9.92 17.82 -2.12
CA ASN A 397 -10.03 18.92 -1.15
C ASN A 397 -8.87 18.96 -0.14
N GLY A 398 -7.74 18.38 -0.52
CA GLY A 398 -6.55 18.27 0.33
C GLY A 398 -5.87 16.91 0.16
N GLY A 399 -4.60 16.84 0.55
CA GLY A 399 -3.87 15.59 0.67
C GLY A 399 -2.82 15.38 -0.42
N THR A 400 -2.32 14.14 -0.51
CA THR A 400 -1.25 13.75 -1.44
C THR A 400 -1.75 12.68 -2.40
N ILE A 401 -1.49 12.86 -3.68
CA ILE A 401 -1.72 11.82 -4.69
C ILE A 401 -0.40 11.52 -5.38
N ASN A 402 0.03 10.25 -5.37
CA ASN A 402 1.32 9.87 -5.90
C ASN A 402 1.30 8.55 -6.67
N ASN A 403 1.89 8.52 -7.86
CA ASN A 403 1.99 7.32 -8.70
C ASN A 403 0.59 6.74 -8.99
N VAL A 404 -0.25 7.52 -9.65
CA VAL A 404 -1.61 7.09 -10.03
C VAL A 404 -1.74 7.03 -11.54
N THR A 405 -2.34 5.95 -12.04
CA THR A 405 -2.63 5.76 -13.45
C THR A 405 -4.11 5.49 -13.63
N VAL A 406 -4.76 6.20 -14.55
CA VAL A 406 -6.15 5.98 -14.95
C VAL A 406 -6.18 5.72 -16.46
N ASN A 407 -6.69 4.57 -16.87
CA ASN A 407 -6.78 4.18 -18.28
C ASN A 407 -8.22 4.12 -18.76
N ASN A 408 -8.43 4.33 -20.05
CA ASN A 408 -9.70 4.11 -20.76
C ASN A 408 -10.86 4.84 -20.07
N ILE A 409 -10.88 6.15 -20.21
CA ILE A 409 -11.75 7.06 -19.45
C ILE A 409 -12.92 7.51 -20.33
N ASP A 410 -14.16 7.21 -19.94
CA ASP A 410 -15.40 7.65 -20.60
C ASP A 410 -16.38 8.18 -19.54
N LEU A 411 -16.50 9.50 -19.39
CA LEU A 411 -17.26 10.14 -18.32
C LEU A 411 -18.36 11.03 -18.90
N GLN A 412 -19.59 10.82 -18.45
CA GLN A 412 -20.77 11.56 -18.92
C GLN A 412 -21.51 12.13 -17.71
N GLY A 413 -21.58 13.46 -17.64
CA GLY A 413 -22.37 14.20 -16.65
C GLY A 413 -23.51 14.96 -17.31
N ARG A 414 -24.70 14.92 -16.71
CA ARG A 414 -25.88 15.64 -17.22
C ARG A 414 -26.55 16.40 -16.08
N MET A 415 -26.81 17.69 -16.27
CA MET A 415 -27.58 18.52 -15.35
C MET A 415 -28.94 18.79 -16.01
N GLU A 416 -29.96 18.13 -15.49
CA GLU A 416 -31.35 18.25 -15.98
C GLU A 416 -32.32 18.69 -14.88
N ASN A 417 -31.78 18.98 -13.69
CA ASN A 417 -32.55 19.31 -12.49
C ASN A 417 -33.10 20.75 -12.50
N THR A 418 -32.43 21.68 -13.18
CA THR A 418 -32.90 23.06 -13.32
C THR A 418 -33.81 23.20 -14.54
N HIS A 419 -34.71 24.19 -14.52
CA HIS A 419 -35.52 24.54 -15.70
C HIS A 419 -34.85 25.67 -16.49
N ALA A 420 -35.28 25.82 -17.74
CA ALA A 420 -34.77 26.74 -18.74
C ALA A 420 -35.13 28.22 -18.45
N SER A 421 -34.87 28.70 -17.23
CA SER A 421 -34.99 30.09 -16.73
C SER A 421 -34.80 30.16 -15.19
N SER A 422 -34.10 29.19 -14.57
CA SER A 422 -33.87 29.19 -13.11
C SER A 422 -33.02 30.38 -12.64
N TRP A 423 -33.29 30.88 -11.43
CA TRP A 423 -32.41 31.85 -10.73
C TRP A 423 -31.09 31.21 -10.26
N THR A 424 -31.06 29.88 -10.13
CA THR A 424 -29.84 29.13 -9.85
C THR A 424 -29.17 28.73 -11.15
N ASN A 425 -27.87 28.96 -11.23
CA ASN A 425 -27.06 28.60 -12.40
C ASN A 425 -26.52 27.19 -12.24
N ASP A 426 -26.61 26.40 -13.31
CA ASP A 426 -25.95 25.12 -13.44
C ASP A 426 -24.43 25.30 -13.45
N ASN A 427 -23.71 24.54 -12.63
CA ASN A 427 -22.26 24.56 -12.56
C ASN A 427 -21.69 23.14 -12.70
N GLY A 428 -21.24 22.80 -13.90
CA GLY A 428 -20.69 21.49 -14.20
C GLY A 428 -19.18 21.53 -14.41
N TYR A 429 -18.48 20.62 -13.74
CA TYR A 429 -17.04 20.46 -13.83
C TYR A 429 -16.71 18.97 -14.02
N VAL A 430 -16.24 18.62 -15.21
CA VAL A 430 -15.83 17.25 -15.57
C VAL A 430 -14.33 17.23 -15.84
N GLY A 431 -13.63 16.26 -15.26
CA GLY A 431 -12.24 16.01 -15.59
C GLY A 431 -11.86 14.54 -15.66
N GLY A 432 -10.93 14.17 -16.53
CA GLY A 432 -10.50 12.78 -16.64
C GLY A 432 -9.91 12.24 -15.33
N PHE A 433 -9.29 13.11 -14.52
CA PHE A 433 -8.78 12.80 -13.20
C PHE A 433 -9.72 13.26 -12.08
N ALA A 434 -10.06 14.56 -12.07
CA ALA A 434 -10.90 15.15 -11.04
C ALA A 434 -11.94 16.14 -11.58
N GLY A 435 -13.14 16.19 -11.03
CA GLY A 435 -14.09 17.26 -11.35
C GLY A 435 -13.56 18.62 -10.90
N VAL A 436 -13.30 18.72 -9.59
CA VAL A 436 -12.74 19.94 -8.96
C VAL A 436 -11.57 19.61 -8.04
N ILE A 437 -10.52 20.42 -8.13
CA ILE A 437 -9.41 20.46 -7.18
C ILE A 437 -9.56 21.77 -6.38
N SER A 438 -9.98 21.65 -5.12
CA SER A 438 -10.38 22.76 -4.25
C SER A 438 -9.21 23.31 -3.41
N ASN A 439 -9.47 24.31 -2.57
CA ASN A 439 -8.45 25.03 -1.80
C ASN A 439 -8.65 24.99 -0.27
N ASN A 440 -9.25 23.91 0.27
CA ASN A 440 -9.44 23.77 1.72
C ASN A 440 -8.25 23.10 2.44
N GLY A 441 -7.19 22.76 1.72
CA GLY A 441 -5.98 22.19 2.28
C GLY A 441 -4.87 22.13 1.24
N ASN A 442 -3.62 21.92 1.66
CA ASN A 442 -2.53 21.74 0.69
C ASN A 442 -2.76 20.47 -0.13
N ILE A 443 -2.58 20.58 -1.44
CA ILE A 443 -2.76 19.48 -2.40
C ILE A 443 -1.45 19.28 -3.13
N SER A 444 -0.93 18.05 -3.08
CA SER A 444 0.26 17.63 -3.81
C SER A 444 -0.07 16.47 -4.72
N ILE A 445 -0.05 16.69 -6.03
CA ILE A 445 -0.31 15.66 -7.04
C ILE A 445 0.97 15.43 -7.82
N ASN A 446 1.52 14.22 -7.72
CA ASN A 446 2.81 13.89 -8.31
C ASN A 446 2.73 12.58 -9.07
N ASN A 447 3.34 12.52 -10.26
CA ASN A 447 3.48 11.28 -11.03
C ASN A 447 2.10 10.68 -11.36
N VAL A 448 1.29 11.42 -12.12
CA VAL A 448 -0.03 10.97 -12.55
C VAL A 448 -0.04 10.73 -14.06
N VAL A 449 -0.65 9.62 -14.49
CA VAL A 449 -0.89 9.34 -15.92
C VAL A 449 -2.37 9.13 -16.17
N LEU A 450 -2.89 9.75 -17.22
CA LEU A 450 -4.18 9.42 -17.82
C LEU A 450 -3.89 8.87 -19.22
N ASN A 451 -4.22 7.61 -19.48
CA ASN A 451 -4.09 7.00 -20.81
C ASN A 451 -5.48 6.82 -21.44
N ASN A 452 -5.60 7.16 -22.72
CA ASN A 452 -6.80 6.93 -23.52
C ASN A 452 -8.05 7.55 -22.88
N ILE A 453 -8.10 8.89 -22.88
CA ILE A 453 -9.32 9.63 -22.54
C ILE A 453 -10.23 9.54 -23.77
N LYS A 454 -11.23 8.69 -23.74
CA LYS A 454 -12.11 8.44 -24.89
C LYS A 454 -13.09 9.60 -25.10
N ASN A 455 -13.85 9.91 -24.06
CA ASN A 455 -14.89 10.93 -24.10
C ASN A 455 -15.11 11.53 -22.70
N LEU A 456 -15.07 12.85 -22.59
CA LEU A 456 -15.52 13.59 -21.43
C LEU A 456 -16.67 14.49 -21.87
N TYR A 457 -17.86 14.24 -21.34
CA TYR A 457 -19.09 14.88 -21.76
C TYR A 457 -19.80 15.55 -20.58
N LEU A 458 -20.26 16.77 -20.82
CA LEU A 458 -21.09 17.52 -19.89
C LEU A 458 -22.28 18.14 -20.63
N TYR A 459 -23.48 17.91 -20.09
CA TYR A 459 -24.71 18.50 -20.58
C TYR A 459 -25.41 19.32 -19.51
N SER A 460 -26.05 20.43 -19.92
CA SER A 460 -26.99 21.19 -19.11
C SER A 460 -28.26 21.49 -19.90
N ASN A 461 -29.42 21.38 -19.27
CA ASN A 461 -30.67 21.85 -19.86
C ASN A 461 -30.92 23.36 -19.66
N GLN A 462 -30.02 24.08 -18.98
CA GLN A 462 -30.05 25.53 -18.81
C GLN A 462 -29.16 26.24 -19.86
N PHE A 463 -29.75 27.16 -20.61
CA PHE A 463 -29.08 27.84 -21.73
C PHE A 463 -28.50 29.22 -21.40
N THR A 464 -28.79 29.78 -20.21
CA THR A 464 -28.23 31.07 -19.74
C THR A 464 -27.63 30.93 -18.34
N GLY A 465 -26.50 31.59 -18.08
CA GLY A 465 -25.90 31.67 -16.73
C GLY A 465 -25.15 30.41 -16.28
N SER A 466 -25.32 29.29 -16.98
CA SER A 466 -24.63 28.03 -16.68
C SER A 466 -23.12 28.12 -16.92
N THR A 467 -22.34 27.50 -16.03
CA THR A 467 -20.90 27.28 -16.18
C THR A 467 -20.66 25.82 -16.47
N MET A 468 -20.01 25.51 -17.60
CA MET A 468 -19.78 24.13 -18.04
C MET A 468 -18.35 23.93 -18.51
N PHE A 469 -17.57 23.26 -17.69
CA PHE A 469 -16.14 23.10 -17.84
C PHE A 469 -15.74 21.65 -17.94
N VAL A 470 -15.08 21.30 -19.03
CA VAL A 470 -14.55 19.95 -19.29
C VAL A 470 -13.05 20.04 -19.52
N GLY A 471 -12.25 19.53 -18.59
CA GLY A 471 -10.80 19.47 -18.71
C GLY A 471 -10.29 18.05 -18.89
N GLY A 472 -9.26 17.82 -19.71
CA GLY A 472 -8.66 16.48 -19.83
C GLY A 472 -8.15 15.93 -18.48
N PHE A 473 -7.62 16.80 -17.61
CA PHE A 473 -7.21 16.47 -16.25
C PHE A 473 -8.28 16.86 -15.23
N ALA A 474 -8.65 18.15 -15.18
CA ALA A 474 -9.63 18.65 -14.22
C ALA A 474 -10.59 19.70 -14.81
N GLY A 475 -11.85 19.71 -14.39
CA GLY A 475 -12.78 20.77 -14.78
C GLY A 475 -12.32 22.13 -14.22
N ARG A 476 -11.94 22.15 -12.94
CA ARG A 476 -11.49 23.35 -12.22
C ARG A 476 -10.40 23.06 -11.19
N ILE A 477 -9.41 23.95 -11.12
CA ILE A 477 -8.49 24.09 -9.99
C ILE A 477 -8.77 25.44 -9.32
N ALA A 478 -9.14 25.44 -8.04
CA ALA A 478 -9.48 26.65 -7.29
C ALA A 478 -8.24 27.53 -7.01
N ASN A 479 -8.46 28.80 -6.71
CA ASN A 479 -7.40 29.72 -6.28
C ASN A 479 -6.71 29.19 -5.03
N ALA A 480 -5.39 29.28 -4.98
CA ALA A 480 -4.67 29.21 -3.73
C ALA A 480 -5.12 30.34 -2.78
N ASN A 481 -4.99 30.11 -1.49
CA ASN A 481 -5.19 31.11 -0.45
C ASN A 481 -4.05 31.02 0.56
N GLY A 482 -4.02 31.89 1.57
CA GLY A 482 -2.92 31.96 2.54
C GLY A 482 -2.63 30.64 3.27
N ASN A 483 -3.57 29.68 3.27
CA ASN A 483 -3.48 28.41 3.99
C ASN A 483 -3.50 27.17 3.07
N SER A 484 -3.65 27.34 1.75
CA SER A 484 -3.78 26.21 0.82
C SER A 484 -3.26 26.59 -0.56
N LYS A 485 -2.44 25.70 -1.14
CA LYS A 485 -2.06 25.73 -2.55
C LYS A 485 -2.13 24.35 -3.17
N THR A 486 -2.36 24.31 -4.48
CA THR A 486 -2.22 23.10 -5.29
C THR A 486 -0.85 23.10 -5.97
N THR A 487 -0.13 22.00 -5.83
CA THR A 487 1.12 21.72 -6.55
C THR A 487 0.95 20.44 -7.36
N ILE A 488 1.12 20.55 -8.67
CA ILE A 488 1.02 19.44 -9.62
C ILE A 488 2.37 19.27 -10.31
N ASN A 489 2.90 18.05 -10.31
CA ASN A 489 4.18 17.74 -10.93
C ASN A 489 4.17 16.37 -11.62
N ASN A 490 4.86 16.25 -12.75
CA ASN A 490 5.02 14.99 -13.51
C ASN A 490 3.66 14.38 -13.91
N VAL A 491 2.90 15.10 -14.73
CA VAL A 491 1.60 14.62 -15.23
C VAL A 491 1.70 14.31 -16.71
N ILE A 492 1.17 13.17 -17.13
CA ILE A 492 1.08 12.77 -18.53
C ILE A 492 -0.37 12.50 -18.89
N LEU A 493 -0.90 13.20 -19.90
CA LEU A 493 -2.16 12.86 -20.54
C LEU A 493 -1.84 12.32 -21.92
N ASN A 494 -2.07 11.03 -22.11
CA ASN A 494 -1.77 10.29 -23.31
C ASN A 494 -3.06 9.95 -24.06
N LYS A 495 -3.17 10.37 -25.32
CA LYS A 495 -4.32 10.15 -26.22
C LYS A 495 -5.59 10.78 -25.63
N ILE A 496 -5.62 12.11 -25.67
CA ILE A 496 -6.80 12.91 -25.32
C ILE A 496 -7.80 12.86 -26.49
N GLY A 497 -8.93 12.20 -26.32
CA GLY A 497 -9.97 12.02 -27.34
C GLY A 497 -10.97 13.18 -27.39
N ILE A 498 -12.24 12.91 -27.10
CA ILE A 498 -13.33 13.87 -27.24
C ILE A 498 -13.56 14.61 -25.92
N LEU A 499 -13.53 15.94 -25.97
CA LEU A 499 -13.94 16.83 -24.87
C LEU A 499 -15.15 17.63 -25.33
N GLN A 500 -16.30 17.39 -24.72
CA GLN A 500 -17.58 17.89 -25.22
C GLN A 500 -18.45 18.53 -24.14
N ASN A 501 -18.99 19.68 -24.50
CA ASN A 501 -20.09 20.34 -23.79
C ASN A 501 -21.33 20.38 -24.67
N ASP A 502 -22.51 20.33 -24.05
CA ASP A 502 -23.78 20.48 -24.77
C ASP A 502 -24.85 21.18 -23.92
N VAL A 503 -25.69 22.00 -24.55
CA VAL A 503 -26.81 22.69 -23.90
C VAL A 503 -28.08 22.59 -24.75
N VAL A 504 -29.25 22.84 -24.15
CA VAL A 504 -30.51 22.95 -24.89
C VAL A 504 -30.35 23.89 -26.10
N THR A 505 -30.68 23.36 -27.28
CA THR A 505 -30.30 23.89 -28.58
C THR A 505 -30.92 25.24 -28.90
N GLY A 506 -30.11 26.17 -29.42
CA GLY A 506 -30.53 27.45 -30.02
C GLY A 506 -30.00 28.71 -29.34
N MET A 507 -29.48 28.62 -28.10
CA MET A 507 -29.23 29.81 -27.26
C MET A 507 -27.98 29.76 -26.35
N ALA A 508 -26.91 29.05 -26.73
CA ALA A 508 -25.67 28.95 -25.93
C ALA A 508 -24.88 30.29 -25.74
N ALA A 509 -25.38 31.41 -26.26
CA ALA A 509 -24.70 32.70 -26.26
C ALA A 509 -24.40 33.23 -24.84
N ASN A 510 -25.22 32.86 -23.85
CA ASN A 510 -25.17 33.41 -22.49
C ASN A 510 -24.67 32.42 -21.42
N ALA A 511 -24.14 31.26 -21.83
CA ALA A 511 -23.54 30.27 -20.94
C ALA A 511 -22.00 30.36 -20.99
N ASN A 512 -21.34 30.18 -19.84
CA ASN A 512 -19.90 30.13 -19.68
C ASN A 512 -19.40 28.70 -19.93
N ILE A 513 -19.22 28.35 -21.20
CA ILE A 513 -18.90 26.99 -21.63
C ILE A 513 -17.47 26.96 -22.14
N ALA A 514 -16.67 26.00 -21.70
CA ALA A 514 -15.34 25.78 -22.23
C ALA A 514 -14.84 24.35 -22.08
N VAL A 515 -13.95 23.97 -23.00
CA VAL A 515 -13.23 22.71 -23.02
C VAL A 515 -11.73 22.97 -23.02
N ALA A 516 -10.96 22.23 -22.23
CA ALA A 516 -9.51 22.39 -22.17
C ALA A 516 -8.77 21.06 -22.10
N GLY A 517 -7.62 20.96 -22.77
CA GLY A 517 -6.84 19.72 -22.78
C GLY A 517 -6.26 19.33 -21.42
N PHE A 518 -6.00 20.30 -20.53
CA PHE A 518 -5.60 20.04 -19.14
C PHE A 518 -6.67 20.45 -18.13
N VAL A 519 -6.86 21.76 -17.92
CA VAL A 519 -7.77 22.31 -16.92
C VAL A 519 -8.57 23.47 -17.49
N THR A 520 -9.87 23.55 -17.26
CA THR A 520 -10.64 24.67 -17.85
C THR A 520 -10.45 25.96 -17.06
N GLU A 521 -10.70 25.93 -15.75
CA GLU A 521 -10.44 27.04 -14.84
C GLU A 521 -9.19 26.77 -14.00
N LEU A 522 -8.15 27.60 -14.17
CA LEU A 522 -6.93 27.55 -13.36
C LEU A 522 -6.87 28.76 -12.42
N GLY A 523 -7.24 28.56 -11.16
CA GLY A 523 -7.13 29.58 -10.12
C GLY A 523 -5.67 30.03 -9.87
N SER A 524 -5.49 31.26 -9.37
CA SER A 524 -4.16 31.85 -9.10
C SER A 524 -3.41 31.17 -7.95
N GLY A 525 -2.09 31.38 -7.93
CA GLY A 525 -1.22 30.99 -6.82
C GLY A 525 -0.93 29.49 -6.72
N ASN A 526 -1.31 28.71 -7.73
CA ASN A 526 -0.97 27.29 -7.84
C ASN A 526 0.33 27.10 -8.64
N SER A 527 0.87 25.89 -8.60
CA SER A 527 2.07 25.51 -9.37
C SER A 527 1.83 24.23 -10.15
N ILE A 528 2.10 24.27 -11.45
CA ILE A 528 2.06 23.09 -12.32
C ILE A 528 3.41 22.99 -13.03
N SER A 529 4.05 21.83 -12.94
CA SER A 529 5.34 21.60 -13.57
C SER A 529 5.46 20.23 -14.22
N ASN A 530 6.28 20.12 -15.27
CA ASN A 530 6.57 18.87 -15.96
C ASN A 530 5.28 18.14 -16.40
N ALA A 531 4.41 18.83 -17.13
CA ALA A 531 3.18 18.25 -17.65
C ALA A 531 3.33 17.98 -19.16
N SER A 532 3.01 16.77 -19.60
CA SER A 532 3.11 16.36 -21.01
C SER A 532 1.75 15.90 -21.54
N LEU A 533 1.27 16.55 -22.59
CA LEU A 533 -0.05 16.28 -23.17
C LEU A 533 0.11 15.81 -24.62
N TYR A 534 -0.50 14.67 -24.95
CA TYR A 534 -0.49 14.10 -26.29
C TYR A 534 -1.89 14.10 -26.90
N PHE A 535 -2.04 14.91 -27.94
CA PHE A 535 -3.22 15.01 -28.79
C PHE A 535 -2.97 14.25 -30.10
N ASP A 536 -3.84 13.30 -30.38
CA ASP A 536 -3.80 12.52 -31.62
C ASP A 536 -4.78 13.06 -32.65
N GLU A 537 -4.78 12.46 -33.84
CA GLU A 537 -5.66 12.87 -34.94
C GLU A 537 -7.16 12.71 -34.62
N ASN A 538 -7.49 11.96 -33.56
CA ASN A 538 -8.86 11.74 -33.08
C ASN A 538 -9.28 12.72 -31.97
N THR A 539 -8.38 13.57 -31.49
CA THR A 539 -8.71 14.63 -30.52
C THR A 539 -9.78 15.58 -31.09
N LYS A 540 -10.85 15.80 -30.35
CA LYS A 540 -11.93 16.74 -30.72
C LYS A 540 -12.33 17.63 -29.56
N PHE A 541 -12.21 18.94 -29.74
CA PHE A 541 -12.76 19.94 -28.84
C PHE A 541 -14.13 20.37 -29.35
N ILE A 542 -15.18 20.05 -28.59
CA ILE A 542 -16.59 20.33 -28.94
C ILE A 542 -17.19 21.23 -27.86
N PRO A 543 -16.83 22.53 -27.81
CA PRO A 543 -17.59 23.47 -26.98
C PRO A 543 -19.00 23.58 -27.56
N ALA A 544 -20.02 23.69 -26.71
CA ALA A 544 -21.39 23.84 -27.21
C ALA A 544 -21.48 25.07 -28.14
N SER A 545 -21.93 24.86 -29.38
CA SER A 545 -21.90 25.86 -30.44
C SER A 545 -23.13 26.77 -30.38
N VAL A 546 -22.92 28.08 -30.56
CA VAL A 546 -24.01 29.02 -30.91
C VAL A 546 -24.15 29.05 -32.43
N ARG A 547 -24.71 28.00 -33.04
CA ARG A 547 -24.84 27.92 -34.51
C ARG A 547 -25.62 29.10 -35.10
N ASP A 548 -26.59 29.63 -34.34
CA ASP A 548 -27.55 30.61 -34.87
C ASP A 548 -27.07 32.08 -34.80
N HIS A 549 -25.89 32.37 -34.22
CA HIS A 549 -25.38 33.75 -34.04
C HIS A 549 -23.98 34.02 -34.57
N ASN A 550 -23.42 33.15 -35.44
CA ASN A 550 -22.14 33.40 -36.11
C ASN A 550 -20.97 33.74 -35.16
N SER A 551 -21.00 33.22 -33.93
CA SER A 551 -20.03 33.51 -32.87
C SER A 551 -18.94 32.44 -32.87
N ASP A 552 -17.67 32.83 -33.01
CA ASP A 552 -16.53 31.90 -32.98
C ASP A 552 -16.37 31.25 -31.60
N SER A 553 -16.85 30.00 -31.47
CA SER A 553 -16.75 29.21 -30.23
C SER A 553 -15.35 28.65 -29.97
N ARG A 554 -14.37 28.88 -30.85
CA ARG A 554 -13.00 28.41 -30.68
C ARG A 554 -12.33 29.00 -29.45
N ASN A 555 -12.66 30.24 -29.11
CA ASN A 555 -12.11 30.88 -27.91
C ASN A 555 -12.46 30.09 -26.65
N ARG A 556 -13.53 29.29 -26.68
CA ARG A 556 -13.96 28.36 -25.62
C ARG A 556 -13.21 27.03 -25.61
N SER A 557 -12.24 26.83 -26.50
CA SER A 557 -11.35 25.66 -26.54
C SER A 557 -9.90 26.08 -26.31
N LYS A 558 -9.17 25.35 -25.47
CA LYS A 558 -7.73 25.54 -25.23
C LYS A 558 -7.01 24.21 -25.05
N THR A 559 -5.73 24.14 -25.42
CA THR A 559 -4.96 22.89 -25.27
C THR A 559 -4.45 22.66 -23.86
N PHE A 560 -4.25 23.72 -23.07
CA PHE A 560 -3.84 23.61 -21.67
C PHE A 560 -4.88 24.21 -20.71
N TYR A 561 -5.07 25.53 -20.65
CA TYR A 561 -6.13 26.15 -19.85
C TYR A 561 -6.98 27.19 -20.57
N TYR A 562 -8.29 27.25 -20.25
CA TYR A 562 -9.21 28.23 -20.82
C TYR A 562 -9.01 29.62 -20.23
N HIS A 563 -9.06 29.74 -18.89
CA HIS A 563 -8.81 31.02 -18.23
C HIS A 563 -8.13 30.85 -16.87
N THR A 564 -7.54 31.96 -16.40
CA THR A 564 -7.01 32.10 -15.04
C THR A 564 -7.78 33.17 -14.28
N ASN A 565 -7.87 33.04 -12.96
CA ASN A 565 -8.36 34.10 -12.08
C ASN A 565 -7.17 34.83 -11.43
N GLY A 566 -7.15 36.17 -11.38
CA GLY A 566 -6.14 36.94 -10.63
C GLY A 566 -4.72 36.92 -11.22
N LEU A 567 -3.68 37.01 -10.36
CA LEU A 567 -2.25 37.15 -10.73
C LEU A 567 -1.61 35.90 -11.39
N GLY A 568 -2.41 34.95 -11.87
CA GLY A 568 -1.95 33.73 -12.54
C GLY A 568 -1.38 32.66 -11.61
N SER A 569 -1.02 31.52 -12.21
CA SER A 569 -0.33 30.38 -11.58
C SER A 569 1.06 30.20 -12.20
N SER A 570 1.98 29.56 -11.48
CA SER A 570 3.33 29.27 -11.98
C SER A 570 3.32 28.01 -12.83
N LEU A 571 3.74 28.13 -14.09
CA LEU A 571 3.85 27.03 -15.03
C LEU A 571 5.31 26.84 -15.45
N SER A 572 5.78 25.60 -15.47
CA SER A 572 7.11 25.26 -15.96
C SER A 572 7.13 23.92 -16.67
N LYS A 573 7.81 23.85 -17.82
CA LYS A 573 7.99 22.62 -18.62
C LYS A 573 6.65 21.97 -18.95
N ILE A 574 5.75 22.75 -19.54
CA ILE A 574 4.49 22.23 -20.07
C ILE A 574 4.74 21.87 -21.54
N ASN A 575 4.65 20.59 -21.87
CA ASN A 575 4.94 20.07 -23.21
C ASN A 575 3.65 19.61 -23.87
N ILE A 576 3.30 20.21 -25.01
CA ILE A 576 2.09 19.91 -25.78
C ILE A 576 2.50 19.30 -27.10
N TYR A 577 2.22 18.00 -27.27
CA TYR A 577 2.43 17.25 -28.50
C TYR A 577 1.11 17.11 -29.25
N TYR A 578 1.06 17.54 -30.52
CA TYR A 578 -0.17 17.55 -31.30
C TYR A 578 0.03 17.16 -32.77
N ASN A 579 -0.99 16.50 -33.32
CA ASN A 579 -1.02 16.09 -34.72
C ASN A 579 -1.45 17.27 -35.64
N THR A 580 -0.85 17.36 -36.83
CA THR A 580 -1.13 18.40 -37.86
C THR A 580 -1.81 17.86 -39.11
N LYS A 581 -2.10 16.56 -39.18
CA LYS A 581 -2.75 15.88 -40.31
C LYS A 581 -4.17 15.42 -39.98
N TYR A 582 -4.94 15.20 -41.04
CA TYR A 582 -6.39 15.08 -41.01
C TYR A 582 -6.90 13.63 -40.90
N THR A 583 -8.13 13.45 -40.41
CA THR A 583 -8.82 12.14 -40.28
C THR A 583 -9.89 11.84 -41.35
N ASP A 584 -10.26 12.77 -42.24
CA ASP A 584 -11.20 12.47 -43.33
C ASP A 584 -10.46 11.95 -44.56
N THR A 585 -10.66 10.69 -44.87
CA THR A 585 -10.02 9.97 -45.98
C THR A 585 -10.62 10.29 -47.35
N ARG A 586 -11.75 11.03 -47.41
CA ARG A 586 -12.47 11.32 -48.67
C ARG A 586 -11.77 12.31 -49.59
N TYR A 587 -10.79 13.07 -49.10
CA TYR A 587 -10.14 14.15 -49.85
C TYR A 587 -8.61 13.99 -50.00
N GLY A 588 -8.05 12.80 -49.71
CA GLY A 588 -6.61 12.55 -49.71
C GLY A 588 -5.89 13.18 -48.50
N PRO A 589 -4.55 13.04 -48.36
CA PRO A 589 -3.80 13.63 -47.25
C PRO A 589 -3.70 15.15 -47.40
N SER A 590 -4.76 15.86 -47.05
CA SER A 590 -4.76 17.31 -46.89
C SER A 590 -4.32 17.66 -45.47
N ALA A 591 -3.49 18.69 -45.32
CA ALA A 591 -3.10 19.18 -44.00
C ALA A 591 -4.30 19.77 -43.25
N ASP A 592 -4.36 19.55 -41.94
CA ASP A 592 -5.52 19.87 -41.10
C ASP A 592 -5.86 21.38 -41.16
N VAL A 593 -7.12 21.68 -41.48
CA VAL A 593 -7.63 23.05 -41.59
C VAL A 593 -8.01 23.65 -40.23
N GLY A 594 -8.05 22.82 -39.17
CA GLY A 594 -8.23 23.24 -37.78
C GLY A 594 -9.62 23.02 -37.20
N TYR A 595 -10.61 22.66 -38.02
CA TYR A 595 -11.97 22.37 -37.57
C TYR A 595 -12.68 21.43 -38.55
N ASN A 596 -13.76 20.80 -38.10
CA ASN A 596 -14.69 20.07 -38.96
C ASN A 596 -16.05 19.89 -38.24
N ILE A 597 -17.01 19.25 -38.92
CA ILE A 597 -18.32 18.92 -38.37
C ILE A 597 -18.39 17.41 -38.09
N VAL A 598 -18.95 17.04 -36.94
CA VAL A 598 -19.28 15.67 -36.60
C VAL A 598 -20.76 15.56 -36.29
N ARG A 599 -21.41 14.49 -36.73
CA ARG A 599 -22.80 14.21 -36.39
C ARG A 599 -22.86 13.39 -35.10
N ILE A 600 -23.36 13.98 -34.02
CA ILE A 600 -23.52 13.33 -32.71
C ILE A 600 -25.00 13.38 -32.34
N ASN A 601 -25.60 12.23 -32.02
CA ASN A 601 -27.02 12.12 -31.67
C ASN A 601 -27.97 12.78 -32.69
N GLY A 602 -27.65 12.64 -33.99
CA GLY A 602 -28.46 13.21 -35.07
C GLY A 602 -28.29 14.71 -35.30
N GLN A 603 -27.46 15.40 -34.51
CA GLN A 603 -27.18 16.83 -34.66
C GLN A 603 -25.75 17.06 -35.13
N ASP A 604 -25.60 18.00 -36.07
CA ASP A 604 -24.29 18.44 -36.53
C ASP A 604 -23.65 19.33 -35.46
N ARG A 605 -22.42 18.99 -35.09
CA ARG A 605 -21.62 19.68 -34.08
C ARG A 605 -20.31 20.13 -34.71
N LEU A 606 -20.00 21.41 -34.55
CA LEU A 606 -18.69 21.94 -34.89
C LEU A 606 -17.67 21.42 -33.87
N TYR A 607 -16.53 20.93 -34.34
CA TYR A 607 -15.41 20.60 -33.48
C TYR A 607 -14.11 21.22 -34.00
N TYR A 608 -13.21 21.51 -33.07
CA TYR A 608 -11.86 21.98 -33.36
C TYR A 608 -10.86 20.88 -33.09
N THR A 609 -9.83 20.79 -33.94
CA THR A 609 -8.68 19.92 -33.72
C THR A 609 -7.64 20.61 -32.85
N ALA A 610 -6.70 19.87 -32.26
CA ALA A 610 -5.61 20.47 -31.51
C ALA A 610 -4.80 21.45 -32.38
N ASN A 611 -4.51 21.09 -33.64
CA ASN A 611 -3.85 21.99 -34.59
C ASN A 611 -4.64 23.28 -34.82
N GLY A 612 -5.97 23.23 -34.95
CA GLY A 612 -6.79 24.44 -35.12
C GLY A 612 -6.85 25.34 -33.91
N VAL A 613 -6.81 24.77 -32.70
CA VAL A 613 -6.73 25.53 -31.45
C VAL A 613 -5.36 26.20 -31.31
N ILE A 614 -4.28 25.47 -31.63
CA ILE A 614 -2.89 25.95 -31.46
C ILE A 614 -2.48 26.95 -32.55
N ASN A 615 -2.67 26.59 -33.82
CA ASN A 615 -2.18 27.35 -34.98
C ASN A 615 -3.25 28.26 -35.61
N GLY A 616 -4.52 28.07 -35.26
CA GLY A 616 -5.63 28.79 -35.89
C GLY A 616 -6.19 28.06 -37.10
N ILE A 617 -7.20 28.67 -37.73
CA ILE A 617 -7.91 28.04 -38.86
C ILE A 617 -7.32 28.53 -40.17
N ARG A 618 -6.90 27.57 -41.01
CA ARG A 618 -6.28 27.87 -42.30
C ARG A 618 -7.20 28.71 -43.19
N ASN A 619 -6.62 29.69 -43.89
CA ASN A 619 -7.33 30.59 -44.82
C ASN A 619 -8.44 31.43 -44.17
N THR A 620 -8.32 31.72 -42.87
CA THR A 620 -9.21 32.64 -42.15
C THR A 620 -8.38 33.64 -41.34
N ALA A 621 -9.01 34.72 -40.87
CA ALA A 621 -8.38 35.67 -39.95
C ALA A 621 -8.24 35.14 -38.50
N LEU A 622 -8.65 33.89 -38.25
CA LEU A 622 -8.76 33.31 -36.92
C LEU A 622 -7.41 32.74 -36.45
N ARG A 623 -6.76 33.46 -35.53
CA ARG A 623 -5.41 33.20 -34.96
C ARG A 623 -5.42 32.18 -33.81
N GLY A 624 -4.48 31.25 -33.73
CA GLY A 624 -4.42 30.25 -32.64
C GLY A 624 -3.67 30.70 -31.38
N GLU A 625 -3.59 29.83 -30.37
CA GLU A 625 -2.95 30.07 -29.07
C GLU A 625 -1.52 30.65 -29.17
N ILE A 626 -0.72 30.16 -30.13
CA ILE A 626 0.66 30.65 -30.35
C ILE A 626 0.64 32.11 -30.80
N ALA A 627 -0.19 32.43 -31.79
CA ALA A 627 -0.27 33.76 -32.37
C ALA A 627 -0.89 34.76 -31.39
N ASP A 628 -1.85 34.32 -30.58
CA ASP A 628 -2.51 35.15 -29.56
C ASP A 628 -1.66 35.34 -28.30
N GLY A 629 -0.56 34.60 -28.15
CA GLY A 629 0.28 34.67 -26.96
C GLY A 629 -0.50 34.28 -25.70
N HIS A 630 -1.44 33.34 -25.82
CA HIS A 630 -2.42 33.01 -24.75
C HIS A 630 -1.76 32.66 -23.42
N TYR A 631 -0.60 32.01 -23.47
CA TYR A 631 0.17 31.60 -22.30
C TYR A 631 1.20 32.64 -21.83
N GLY A 632 1.32 33.79 -22.51
CA GLY A 632 2.27 34.84 -22.17
C GLY A 632 3.72 34.35 -22.15
N SER A 633 4.47 34.73 -21.11
CA SER A 633 5.87 34.30 -20.88
C SER A 633 6.01 32.98 -20.13
N GLN A 634 4.91 32.24 -19.91
CA GLN A 634 4.96 30.95 -19.23
C GLN A 634 5.67 29.91 -20.10
N ASP A 635 6.35 28.96 -19.45
CA ASP A 635 7.13 27.91 -20.12
C ASP A 635 6.19 26.78 -20.61
N VAL A 636 5.53 27.06 -21.74
CA VAL A 636 4.63 26.18 -22.50
C VAL A 636 5.22 25.96 -23.90
N ASN A 637 5.57 24.72 -24.19
CA ASN A 637 6.29 24.28 -25.38
C ASN A 637 5.37 23.46 -26.28
N PHE A 638 5.35 23.78 -27.58
CA PHE A 638 4.52 23.11 -28.59
C PHE A 638 5.39 22.28 -29.53
N TYR A 639 5.01 21.02 -29.70
CA TYR A 639 5.69 20.06 -30.55
C TYR A 639 4.67 19.44 -31.51
N HIS A 640 4.92 19.56 -32.81
CA HIS A 640 4.02 19.03 -33.83
C HIS A 640 4.56 17.72 -34.40
N TYR A 641 3.67 16.87 -34.91
CA TYR A 641 4.03 15.72 -35.71
C TYR A 641 3.03 15.47 -36.84
N ASP A 642 3.57 15.03 -37.97
CA ASP A 642 2.85 14.96 -39.24
C ASP A 642 2.33 13.56 -39.56
N ALA A 643 3.11 12.50 -39.31
CA ALA A 643 2.66 11.12 -39.44
C ALA A 643 3.65 10.17 -38.78
N VAL A 644 3.16 9.35 -37.86
CA VAL A 644 3.52 7.93 -37.76
C VAL A 644 2.43 7.24 -36.97
N SER A 645 2.01 6.08 -37.47
CA SER A 645 1.38 5.03 -36.69
C SER A 645 1.98 4.99 -35.27
N ASN A 646 1.13 4.90 -34.25
CA ASN A 646 1.41 4.54 -32.86
C ASN A 646 2.49 5.36 -32.10
N ASP A 647 2.17 6.56 -31.58
CA ASP A 647 2.77 7.19 -30.35
C ASP A 647 4.32 7.21 -30.18
N LYS A 648 5.10 6.78 -31.18
CA LYS A 648 6.54 6.46 -31.04
C LYS A 648 7.41 7.67 -30.75
N GLY A 649 7.09 8.81 -31.36
CA GLY A 649 7.81 10.07 -31.13
C GLY A 649 7.59 10.56 -29.70
N PHE A 650 6.33 10.57 -29.25
CA PHE A 650 5.98 10.97 -27.90
C PHE A 650 6.54 10.00 -26.85
N GLU A 651 6.55 8.69 -27.12
CA GLU A 651 7.18 7.70 -26.23
C GLU A 651 8.68 7.99 -26.02
N GLY A 652 9.41 8.33 -27.09
CA GLY A 652 10.83 8.68 -27.02
C GLY A 652 11.09 9.89 -26.13
N GLU A 653 10.28 10.93 -26.30
CA GLU A 653 10.36 12.17 -25.53
C GLU A 653 9.97 11.97 -24.07
N VAL A 654 8.88 11.24 -23.81
CA VAL A 654 8.46 10.86 -22.46
C VAL A 654 9.56 10.07 -21.76
N LYS A 655 10.20 9.10 -22.42
CA LYS A 655 11.33 8.36 -21.83
C LYS A 655 12.53 9.26 -21.54
N ALA A 656 12.80 10.26 -22.37
CA ALA A 656 13.88 11.22 -22.17
C ALA A 656 13.60 12.15 -20.98
N TRP A 657 12.39 12.68 -20.88
CA TRP A 657 11.99 13.57 -19.77
C TRP A 657 11.79 12.80 -18.46
N TYR A 658 11.39 11.53 -18.55
CA TYR A 658 10.92 10.71 -17.43
C TYR A 658 11.54 9.31 -17.43
N PRO A 659 12.85 9.17 -17.13
CA PRO A 659 13.56 7.90 -17.30
C PRO A 659 13.06 6.73 -16.42
N ASN A 660 12.28 7.01 -15.37
CA ASN A 660 11.75 6.01 -14.44
C ASN A 660 10.30 5.59 -14.74
N ILE A 661 9.72 6.06 -15.85
CA ILE A 661 8.36 5.71 -16.23
C ILE A 661 8.32 4.31 -16.86
N THR A 662 7.27 3.54 -16.57
CA THR A 662 7.02 2.27 -17.24
C THR A 662 6.14 2.50 -18.47
N VAL A 663 6.47 1.85 -19.58
CA VAL A 663 5.71 1.92 -20.84
C VAL A 663 5.37 0.51 -21.29
N SER A 664 4.10 0.23 -21.54
CA SER A 664 3.63 -1.05 -22.09
C SER A 664 2.49 -0.78 -23.06
N ASN A 665 2.62 -1.24 -24.31
CA ASN A 665 1.65 -1.00 -25.38
C ASN A 665 1.24 0.47 -25.52
N TYR A 666 2.20 1.39 -25.42
CA TYR A 666 1.97 2.84 -25.46
C TYR A 666 1.08 3.40 -24.33
N ASN A 667 0.92 2.64 -23.24
CA ASN A 667 0.36 3.15 -21.99
C ASN A 667 1.48 3.39 -21.00
N TYR A 668 1.44 4.54 -20.35
CA TYR A 668 2.45 4.98 -19.40
C TYR A 668 1.98 4.72 -17.96
N SER A 669 2.92 4.42 -17.06
CA SER A 669 2.59 4.34 -15.64
C SER A 669 3.78 4.63 -14.74
N TRP A 670 3.49 5.36 -13.67
CA TRP A 670 4.39 5.62 -12.55
C TRP A 670 4.20 4.65 -11.38
N VAL A 671 3.18 3.79 -11.47
CA VAL A 671 2.73 2.91 -10.39
C VAL A 671 3.83 1.91 -10.06
N LYS A 672 4.10 1.75 -8.76
CA LYS A 672 5.09 0.81 -8.24
C LYS A 672 4.43 -0.18 -7.30
N GLN A 673 4.98 -1.38 -7.24
CA GLN A 673 4.59 -2.34 -6.20
C GLN A 673 5.36 -2.02 -4.91
N GLU A 674 4.64 -1.73 -3.83
CA GLU A 674 5.21 -1.52 -2.49
C GLU A 674 5.13 -2.82 -1.68
N ARG A 675 6.11 -3.70 -1.94
CA ARG A 675 6.37 -4.84 -1.04
C ARG A 675 6.82 -4.31 0.33
N ILE A 676 6.81 -5.18 1.34
CA ILE A 676 7.54 -4.90 2.58
C ILE A 676 9.04 -4.94 2.22
N SER A 677 9.57 -3.83 1.73
CA SER A 677 10.84 -3.74 1.00
C SER A 677 12.06 -4.16 1.83
N ASN A 678 11.92 -4.23 3.15
CA ASN A 678 13.05 -4.45 4.03
C ASN A 678 13.07 -5.91 4.50
N THR A 679 14.08 -6.65 4.03
CA THR A 679 14.54 -7.84 4.76
C THR A 679 15.04 -7.41 6.13
N TYR A 680 14.70 -8.13 7.19
CA TYR A 680 15.30 -7.86 8.49
C TYR A 680 16.61 -8.63 8.62
N PRO A 681 17.72 -7.95 8.99
CA PRO A 681 19.00 -8.62 9.15
C PRO A 681 18.90 -9.66 10.27
N MET A 682 19.46 -10.84 10.01
CA MET A 682 19.71 -11.90 10.99
C MET A 682 21.22 -11.99 11.25
N ASN A 683 21.89 -10.83 11.27
CA ASN A 683 23.30 -10.70 10.92
C ASN A 683 24.21 -10.24 12.07
N SER A 684 23.73 -10.20 13.31
CA SER A 684 24.52 -9.68 14.44
C SER A 684 24.77 -10.75 15.49
N SER A 685 26.05 -10.92 15.85
CA SER A 685 26.51 -11.57 17.08
C SER A 685 26.10 -10.72 18.28
N LEU A 686 25.11 -11.18 19.04
CA LEU A 686 24.51 -10.39 20.12
C LEU A 686 24.61 -11.05 21.50
N ASN A 687 25.25 -12.22 21.62
CA ASN A 687 25.47 -12.79 22.95
C ASN A 687 26.52 -11.95 23.68
N THR A 688 26.31 -11.68 24.96
CA THR A 688 27.21 -10.88 25.78
C THR A 688 28.24 -11.76 26.49
N LYS A 689 29.30 -11.16 27.02
CA LYS A 689 30.26 -11.88 27.88
C LYS A 689 29.54 -12.58 29.05
N ASP A 690 28.55 -11.92 29.63
CA ASP A 690 27.76 -12.43 30.75
C ASP A 690 26.96 -13.68 30.38
N ASP A 691 26.48 -13.80 29.13
CA ASP A 691 25.79 -15.00 28.66
C ASP A 691 26.67 -16.25 28.74
N TYR A 692 28.00 -16.12 28.59
CA TYR A 692 28.95 -17.23 28.69
C TYR A 692 29.47 -17.46 30.12
N THR A 693 29.47 -16.43 30.98
CA THR A 693 30.05 -16.49 32.32
C THR A 693 29.43 -17.60 33.17
N THR A 694 28.11 -17.73 33.20
CA THR A 694 27.43 -18.76 34.00
C THR A 694 27.65 -20.17 33.44
N LEU A 695 27.67 -20.31 32.11
CA LEU A 695 27.97 -21.60 31.48
C LEU A 695 29.38 -22.07 31.87
N ILE A 696 30.35 -21.15 31.85
CA ILE A 696 31.75 -21.41 32.18
C ILE A 696 31.94 -21.64 33.68
N ASN A 697 31.33 -20.83 34.53
CA ASN A 697 31.64 -20.88 35.97
C ASN A 697 30.84 -21.94 36.72
N THR A 698 29.61 -22.22 36.29
CA THR A 698 28.68 -23.07 37.04
C THR A 698 28.55 -24.47 36.47
N TYR A 699 28.53 -24.60 35.14
CA TYR A 699 28.25 -25.88 34.49
C TYR A 699 29.50 -26.52 33.89
N LEU A 700 30.58 -25.78 33.66
CA LEU A 700 31.83 -26.34 33.12
C LEU A 700 32.41 -27.48 33.98
N PRO A 701 32.41 -27.40 35.33
CA PRO A 701 32.90 -28.51 36.16
C PRO A 701 32.08 -29.78 35.96
N GLN A 702 30.75 -29.71 36.09
CA GLN A 702 29.84 -30.83 35.82
C GLN A 702 29.99 -31.35 34.39
N ILE A 703 30.19 -30.45 33.42
CA ILE A 703 30.41 -30.81 32.03
C ILE A 703 31.68 -31.65 31.89
N ILE A 704 32.76 -31.29 32.58
CA ILE A 704 34.02 -32.04 32.60
C ILE A 704 33.82 -33.40 33.27
N ASP A 705 33.12 -33.44 34.40
CA ASP A 705 32.89 -34.67 35.17
C ASP A 705 32.08 -35.70 34.38
N ASP A 706 30.95 -35.32 33.77
CA ASP A 706 30.15 -36.22 32.94
C ASP A 706 30.95 -36.82 31.77
N ILE A 707 31.95 -36.08 31.25
CA ILE A 707 32.80 -36.52 30.14
C ILE A 707 33.85 -37.52 30.63
N LEU A 708 34.44 -37.26 31.80
CA LEU A 708 35.41 -38.14 32.42
C LEU A 708 34.76 -39.44 32.87
N GLU A 709 33.54 -39.38 33.40
CA GLU A 709 32.76 -40.54 33.78
C GLU A 709 32.40 -41.38 32.54
N ALA A 710 31.85 -40.76 31.50
CA ALA A 710 31.40 -41.48 30.30
C ALA A 710 32.52 -42.09 29.45
N ASN A 711 33.71 -41.48 29.39
CA ASN A 711 34.79 -41.95 28.51
C ASN A 711 35.93 -42.65 29.26
N TYR A 712 36.09 -42.38 30.55
CA TYR A 712 37.23 -42.86 31.33
C TYR A 712 36.83 -43.52 32.65
N GLY A 713 35.55 -43.53 33.02
CA GLY A 713 35.08 -44.08 34.30
C GLY A 713 35.59 -43.31 35.52
N VAL A 714 35.93 -42.02 35.35
CA VAL A 714 36.52 -41.19 36.41
C VAL A 714 35.51 -40.11 36.81
N THR A 715 35.15 -40.08 38.09
CA THR A 715 34.38 -39.00 38.71
C THR A 715 35.35 -38.10 39.48
N ILE A 716 35.32 -36.78 39.25
CA ILE A 716 36.07 -35.84 40.09
C ILE A 716 35.17 -35.51 41.28
N GLU A 717 35.51 -36.05 42.46
CA GLU A 717 34.93 -35.55 43.70
C GLU A 717 35.65 -34.24 44.07
N ASN A 718 34.88 -33.17 44.30
CA ASN A 718 35.41 -31.88 44.72
C ASN A 718 36.10 -31.95 46.08
#